data_AF-A0A179T0M0-F1
#
_entry.id   AF-A0A179T0M0-F1
#
_cell.length_a   1.000
_cell.length_b   1.000
_cell.length_c   1.000
_cell.angle_alpha   90.00
_cell.angle_beta   90.00
_cell.angle_gamma   90.00
#
_symmetry.space_group_name_H-M   'P 1'
#
loop_
_entity.id
_entity.type
_entity.pdbx_description
1 polymer ?
#
loop_
_entity_poly.entity_id
_entity_poly.type
_entity_poly.pdbx_seq_one_letter_code
_entity_poly.pdbx_strand_id
1 'polypeptide(L)'
;MMEIRIDTSSLTYTQFLILGVPSVLMEGAAAPAIQLEPGEYGFLQQSGLPANFTFKVTADGLIDYDDTYEGFLDGRGTNTLIVRGFSITLDARSLSHDLLPMVAGADVLSRERTHDLTLVPAMGYGFQPASGIVADFHFGVTVDGQVMVDERYAGFSEVNGSFRSTLIINGYRITIDGRALSHDLLPVSMLGNSDILPRERTNEFTYIPAAGYGFQPAAGIVADFQFHVTTDGKVVVDERYAGFAVGRGRTLTITGYRITIDGRALSHDLLPLNMLGNSDILPREHTNEFTYIPAAGYGFLPAAGIVADFQFKVTVDGQVMVAARYAGFASGTGRTLTIYGYKVTIDGRTLPHDLIPRNMLGNSEVLSRDRRHDLTYIPAGGYGFLPAIDTLADFGFNVNVDGQIFVDPRFADFASAQGRILILGRKRKRTPAQKVEDLCQLIGTKEPILPALAAIWQRRENGEPSRNTFEEELYTVFGSLSSQNQEALAHGFARYSEFRGNNLGDCFFDDQLANELVNRPLEKAEFASKMMHLGLKFAGQQLFNGSGGDMGPGQVRPWTRPPAIGEEVTTPNPRPWITAIRPDGSSTNEFGNTESFIAAPGDSVDWKGYQFAQTCRFETNVSGGIIAHCDRVHPPPGSPGQLFGPGCEGGNYYHILNDCLRIPSQRAGGSIRLRGFNFITPSVKVHLQSRDNPPLTPIILECVVWGDRNRPVHDEQGKVIADLRVFDWVDVPIPSEHPDRPGSPLAPGLYDIWISVKDPSSTPENPIVRESNRLVLRVEPNENVHFLLRSQHGRCIKETPGGGDDEIWWDAFVGHIVPNKIPLDLEGGTAFRVEEISRKPFPREPWEDMDEGESANYNHNIFGPGPFQLNGVVAIAFVGLEVDSEDAASEQLQGFWNAYFEAFKAVAEVTLGLGGPGLVTTLAEILKEAGLVAAKAAVSAAIAILAYIAAITLITMGLWAVWAPADLIALDIFYLDGLTAWEYTDSKKPLPYETKRQFGPVESDDNEVLITVTQRALQKRGNPGEATATWVQENQYDAKHDGEDFASYVLEFRLTRTTV
;
A
#
# COMPACT_ATOMS: atom_id res chain seq x y z
N MET A 1 2.79 74.66 -31.78
CA MET A 1 1.80 73.60 -31.57
C MET A 1 0.66 74.15 -30.72
N MET A 2 -0.55 73.65 -30.96
CA MET A 2 -1.81 73.99 -30.31
C MET A 2 -2.42 72.71 -29.74
N GLU A 3 -3.07 72.81 -28.59
CA GLU A 3 -3.77 71.66 -27.98
C GLU A 3 -5.15 71.48 -28.61
N ILE A 4 -5.28 70.46 -29.44
CA ILE A 4 -6.49 70.07 -30.16
C ILE A 4 -7.01 68.76 -29.60
N ARG A 5 -8.30 68.65 -29.34
CA ARG A 5 -8.95 67.38 -28.93
C ARG A 5 -9.64 66.74 -30.13
N ILE A 6 -9.56 65.42 -30.26
CA ILE A 6 -10.25 64.67 -31.32
C ILE A 6 -11.20 63.66 -30.68
N ASP A 7 -12.49 63.96 -30.66
CA ASP A 7 -13.56 63.07 -30.17
C ASP A 7 -14.09 62.22 -31.33
N THR A 8 -14.04 60.90 -31.18
CA THR A 8 -14.58 59.93 -32.14
C THR A 8 -15.59 58.97 -31.49
N SER A 9 -16.03 59.27 -30.26
CA SER A 9 -16.85 58.39 -29.41
C SER A 9 -18.20 57.95 -30.01
N SER A 10 -18.62 58.58 -31.11
CA SER A 10 -19.82 58.23 -31.88
C SER A 10 -19.59 57.16 -32.96
N LEU A 11 -18.34 56.90 -33.35
CA LEU A 11 -17.97 55.92 -34.38
C LEU A 11 -17.97 54.49 -33.82
N THR A 12 -18.31 53.50 -34.66
CA THR A 12 -18.18 52.07 -34.28
C THR A 12 -16.73 51.65 -34.07
N TYR A 13 -15.80 52.30 -34.79
CA TYR A 13 -14.36 52.16 -34.56
C TYR A 13 -13.81 53.53 -34.16
N THR A 14 -13.57 53.71 -32.86
CA THR A 14 -13.17 54.97 -32.22
C THR A 14 -11.69 55.31 -32.40
N GLN A 15 -10.86 54.34 -32.77
CA GLN A 15 -9.44 54.57 -33.00
C GLN A 15 -9.20 55.36 -34.29
N PHE A 16 -8.18 56.22 -34.29
CA PHE A 16 -7.87 57.09 -35.42
C PHE A 16 -6.37 57.40 -35.54
N LEU A 17 -5.99 57.83 -36.74
CA LEU A 17 -4.69 58.38 -37.09
C LEU A 17 -4.90 59.73 -37.79
N ILE A 18 -4.02 60.69 -37.49
CA ILE A 18 -4.01 61.99 -38.19
C ILE A 18 -2.93 61.95 -39.28
N LEU A 19 -3.31 62.23 -40.52
CA LEU A 19 -2.40 62.28 -41.66
C LEU A 19 -1.71 63.63 -41.70
N GLY A 20 -0.37 63.62 -41.74
CA GLY A 20 0.49 64.82 -41.68
C GLY A 20 1.30 64.94 -40.38
N VAL A 21 1.10 64.06 -39.40
CA VAL A 21 1.93 63.94 -38.18
C VAL A 21 2.56 62.54 -38.07
N PRO A 22 3.58 62.32 -37.22
CA PRO A 22 4.13 61.00 -36.97
C PRO A 22 3.04 60.00 -36.55
N SER A 23 2.99 58.86 -37.22
CA SER A 23 1.85 57.94 -37.19
C SER A 23 1.72 57.16 -35.87
N VAL A 24 1.07 57.78 -34.89
CA VAL A 24 0.65 57.14 -33.62
C VAL A 24 -0.85 56.85 -33.68
N LEU A 25 -1.22 55.58 -33.52
CA LEU A 25 -2.63 55.19 -33.42
C LEU A 25 -3.20 55.63 -32.06
N MET A 26 -4.32 56.35 -32.08
CA MET A 26 -4.89 57.00 -30.90
C MET A 26 -6.33 56.56 -30.64
N GLU A 27 -6.67 56.42 -29.36
CA GLU A 27 -8.01 56.03 -28.91
C GLU A 27 -8.89 57.27 -28.71
N GLY A 28 -9.81 57.53 -29.65
CA GLY A 28 -10.60 58.76 -29.67
C GLY A 28 -11.86 58.74 -28.79
N ALA A 29 -12.22 57.59 -28.21
CA ALA A 29 -13.37 57.47 -27.31
C ALA A 29 -13.29 58.37 -26.05
N ALA A 30 -12.08 58.79 -25.66
CA ALA A 30 -11.83 59.68 -24.52
C ALA A 30 -11.58 61.16 -24.93
N ALA A 31 -11.81 61.50 -26.20
CA ALA A 31 -11.48 62.80 -26.80
C ALA A 31 -10.05 63.27 -26.46
N PRO A 32 -8.99 62.49 -26.77
CA PRO A 32 -7.61 62.78 -26.40
C PRO A 32 -7.13 64.13 -26.95
N ALA A 33 -6.33 64.82 -26.14
CA ALA A 33 -5.64 66.05 -26.52
C ALA A 33 -4.33 65.72 -27.26
N ILE A 34 -4.13 66.32 -28.41
CA ILE A 34 -2.98 66.17 -29.29
C ILE A 34 -2.40 67.53 -29.66
N GLN A 35 -1.11 67.56 -30.00
CA GLN A 35 -0.38 68.79 -30.31
C GLN A 35 -0.20 68.91 -31.83
N LEU A 36 -0.92 69.84 -32.45
CA LEU A 36 -0.89 70.11 -33.90
C LEU A 36 -0.35 71.51 -34.18
N GLU A 37 0.25 71.75 -35.34
CA GLU A 37 0.56 73.12 -35.79
C GLU A 37 -0.61 73.69 -36.61
N PRO A 38 -0.71 75.02 -36.79
CA PRO A 38 -1.65 75.60 -37.73
C PRO A 38 -1.42 75.06 -39.15
N GLY A 39 -2.42 74.40 -39.73
CA GLY A 39 -2.28 73.62 -40.96
C GLY A 39 -3.53 72.79 -41.27
N GLU A 40 -3.50 72.11 -42.42
CA GLU A 40 -4.56 71.19 -42.87
C GLU A 40 -4.12 69.73 -42.65
N TYR A 41 -5.04 68.90 -42.18
CA TYR A 41 -4.81 67.53 -41.76
C TYR A 41 -5.87 66.58 -42.33
N GLY A 42 -5.43 65.42 -42.79
CA GLY A 42 -6.33 64.33 -43.18
C GLY A 42 -6.66 63.42 -42.00
N PHE A 43 -7.80 62.74 -42.05
CA PHE A 43 -8.21 61.76 -41.05
C PHE A 43 -8.12 60.33 -41.60
N LEU A 44 -7.63 59.40 -40.79
CA LEU A 44 -7.60 57.96 -41.08
C LEU A 44 -8.38 57.25 -39.98
N GLN A 45 -9.47 56.55 -40.33
CA GLN A 45 -10.17 55.74 -39.34
C GLN A 45 -9.31 54.52 -39.02
N GLN A 46 -8.85 54.47 -37.77
CA GLN A 46 -7.78 53.61 -37.29
C GLN A 46 -6.57 53.55 -38.25
N SER A 47 -6.15 52.37 -38.70
CA SER A 47 -5.03 52.16 -39.64
C SER A 47 -5.50 51.67 -41.01
N GLY A 48 -6.76 51.91 -41.35
CA GLY A 48 -7.42 51.39 -42.55
C GLY A 48 -7.45 52.38 -43.71
N LEU A 49 -8.64 52.94 -43.97
CA LEU A 49 -8.94 53.76 -45.15
C LEU A 49 -8.84 55.26 -44.84
N PRO A 50 -8.18 56.07 -45.70
CA PRO A 50 -8.25 57.53 -45.62
C PRO A 50 -9.69 58.00 -45.74
N ALA A 51 -10.10 58.88 -44.84
CA ALA A 51 -11.42 59.49 -44.92
C ALA A 51 -11.45 60.54 -46.04
N ASN A 52 -12.62 60.69 -46.67
CA ASN A 52 -12.89 61.62 -47.76
C ASN A 52 -13.10 63.08 -47.27
N PHE A 53 -12.43 63.48 -46.18
CA PHE A 53 -12.47 64.82 -45.62
C PHE A 53 -11.12 65.24 -45.02
N THR A 54 -10.90 66.56 -44.96
CA THR A 54 -9.81 67.18 -44.19
C THR A 54 -10.39 68.13 -43.15
N PHE A 55 -9.59 68.43 -42.13
CA PHE A 55 -9.86 69.50 -41.17
C PHE A 55 -8.61 70.36 -41.00
N LYS A 56 -8.79 71.56 -40.47
CA LYS A 56 -7.75 72.58 -40.36
C LYS A 56 -7.66 73.10 -38.94
N VAL A 57 -6.44 73.33 -38.50
CA VAL A 57 -6.11 74.02 -37.25
C VAL A 57 -5.76 75.47 -37.60
N THR A 58 -6.46 76.44 -37.01
CA THR A 58 -6.19 77.87 -37.24
C THR A 58 -4.97 78.35 -36.45
N ALA A 59 -4.50 79.57 -36.75
CA ALA A 59 -3.43 80.23 -36.00
C ALA A 59 -3.81 80.50 -34.52
N ASP A 60 -5.10 80.47 -34.18
CA ASP A 60 -5.63 80.65 -32.83
C ASP A 60 -5.89 79.31 -32.10
N GLY A 61 -5.53 78.18 -32.71
CA GLY A 61 -5.74 76.84 -32.14
C GLY A 61 -7.19 76.34 -32.20
N LEU A 62 -7.97 76.82 -33.17
CA LEU A 62 -9.37 76.41 -33.39
C LEU A 62 -9.50 75.47 -34.59
N ILE A 63 -10.56 74.66 -34.58
CA ILE A 63 -10.95 73.76 -35.67
C ILE A 63 -11.75 74.52 -36.73
N ASP A 64 -11.39 74.28 -37.99
CA ASP A 64 -12.00 74.78 -39.20
C ASP A 64 -12.11 73.63 -40.23
N TYR A 65 -13.14 73.61 -41.07
CA TYR A 65 -13.39 72.57 -42.09
C TYR A 65 -14.50 73.03 -43.06
N ASP A 66 -14.74 72.33 -44.17
CA ASP A 66 -15.75 72.72 -45.17
C ASP A 66 -17.21 72.55 -44.68
N ASP A 67 -18.12 73.46 -45.06
CA ASP A 67 -19.54 73.44 -44.65
C ASP A 67 -20.25 72.13 -45.04
N THR A 68 -19.81 71.47 -46.12
CA THR A 68 -20.36 70.17 -46.54
C THR A 68 -20.09 69.04 -45.53
N TYR A 69 -19.21 69.24 -44.55
CA TYR A 69 -18.90 68.23 -43.54
C TYR A 69 -19.70 68.37 -42.23
N GLU A 70 -20.51 69.42 -42.04
CA GLU A 70 -21.32 69.61 -40.82
C GLU A 70 -22.35 68.49 -40.57
N GLY A 71 -22.64 67.65 -41.57
CA GLY A 71 -23.48 66.45 -41.40
C GLY A 71 -22.84 65.33 -40.58
N PHE A 72 -21.50 65.31 -40.45
CA PHE A 72 -20.76 64.26 -39.73
C PHE A 72 -19.56 64.78 -38.91
N LEU A 73 -19.24 66.08 -38.97
CA LEU A 73 -18.27 66.77 -38.12
C LEU A 73 -18.95 67.87 -37.30
N ASP A 74 -18.48 68.07 -36.07
CA ASP A 74 -18.91 69.14 -35.17
C ASP A 74 -17.70 69.70 -34.39
N GLY A 75 -17.87 70.81 -33.67
CA GLY A 75 -16.83 71.47 -32.89
C GLY A 75 -16.03 72.56 -33.63
N ARG A 76 -16.44 72.94 -34.84
CA ARG A 76 -15.91 74.11 -35.57
C ARG A 76 -15.88 75.37 -34.68
N GLY A 77 -14.79 76.14 -34.75
CA GLY A 77 -14.58 77.32 -33.92
C GLY A 77 -14.22 77.01 -32.45
N THR A 78 -14.08 75.75 -32.07
CA THR A 78 -13.55 75.30 -30.77
C THR A 78 -12.19 74.62 -30.98
N ASN A 79 -11.49 74.24 -29.90
CA ASN A 79 -10.27 73.42 -30.00
C ASN A 79 -10.55 71.91 -30.03
N THR A 80 -11.80 71.47 -30.23
CA THR A 80 -12.21 70.07 -30.26
C THR A 80 -12.85 69.75 -31.62
N LEU A 81 -12.32 68.77 -32.34
CA LEU A 81 -12.99 68.16 -33.50
C LEU A 81 -13.83 66.99 -32.98
N ILE A 82 -15.12 66.97 -33.31
CA ILE A 82 -16.03 65.87 -33.01
C ILE A 82 -16.37 65.16 -34.31
N VAL A 83 -15.97 63.89 -34.44
CA VAL A 83 -16.20 63.06 -35.63
C VAL A 83 -17.40 62.14 -35.33
N ARG A 84 -18.56 62.51 -35.85
CA ARG A 84 -19.84 61.82 -35.62
C ARG A 84 -20.06 60.64 -36.57
N GLY A 85 -19.61 60.77 -37.82
CA GLY A 85 -19.83 59.76 -38.88
C GLY A 85 -21.29 59.59 -39.29
N PHE A 86 -21.56 58.58 -40.11
CA PHE A 86 -22.89 58.20 -40.59
C PHE A 86 -23.22 56.76 -40.19
N SER A 87 -24.44 56.54 -39.67
CA SER A 87 -24.94 55.23 -39.23
C SER A 87 -25.57 54.47 -40.39
N ILE A 88 -25.01 53.29 -40.69
CA ILE A 88 -25.34 52.42 -41.83
C ILE A 88 -25.76 51.06 -41.27
N THR A 89 -26.92 50.56 -41.69
CA THR A 89 -27.39 49.23 -41.27
C THR A 89 -26.87 48.18 -42.25
N LEU A 90 -26.00 47.28 -41.80
CA LEU A 90 -25.57 46.11 -42.57
C LEU A 90 -26.55 44.95 -42.36
N ASP A 91 -27.09 44.41 -43.45
CA ASP A 91 -27.87 43.18 -43.47
C ASP A 91 -27.17 42.10 -44.30
N ALA A 92 -26.52 41.15 -43.62
CA ALA A 92 -25.82 40.03 -44.23
C ALA A 92 -26.52 38.67 -43.96
N ARG A 93 -27.77 38.68 -43.50
CA ARG A 93 -28.49 37.49 -42.99
C ARG A 93 -28.77 36.40 -44.05
N SER A 94 -28.55 36.71 -45.32
CA SER A 94 -28.67 35.75 -46.43
C SER A 94 -27.43 34.85 -46.60
N LEU A 95 -26.27 35.26 -46.08
CA LEU A 95 -25.00 34.53 -46.19
C LEU A 95 -24.99 33.29 -45.29
N SER A 96 -24.22 32.26 -45.66
CA SER A 96 -23.97 31.08 -44.81
C SER A 96 -22.76 31.27 -43.87
N HIS A 97 -22.21 32.47 -43.82
CA HIS A 97 -21.04 32.83 -43.00
C HIS A 97 -21.18 34.25 -42.47
N ASP A 98 -20.42 34.53 -41.41
CA ASP A 98 -20.28 35.85 -40.81
C ASP A 98 -19.28 36.70 -41.62
N LEU A 99 -19.16 37.99 -41.29
CA LEU A 99 -18.25 38.92 -41.96
C LEU A 99 -17.34 39.63 -40.94
N LEU A 100 -16.02 39.55 -41.14
CA LEU A 100 -15.05 40.39 -40.42
C LEU A 100 -14.77 41.66 -41.26
N PRO A 101 -15.09 42.87 -40.78
CA PRO A 101 -14.78 44.11 -41.50
C PRO A 101 -13.27 44.31 -41.69
N MET A 102 -12.87 44.88 -42.82
CA MET A 102 -11.45 45.19 -43.12
C MET A 102 -10.98 46.49 -42.43
N VAL A 103 -11.28 46.60 -41.13
CA VAL A 103 -10.75 47.57 -40.18
C VAL A 103 -10.08 46.74 -39.09
N ALA A 104 -8.85 47.07 -38.68
CA ALA A 104 -8.13 46.22 -37.72
C ALA A 104 -8.82 46.25 -36.35
N GLY A 105 -8.75 45.15 -35.59
CA GLY A 105 -9.44 45.06 -34.29
C GLY A 105 -10.97 45.20 -34.36
N ALA A 106 -11.58 45.15 -35.54
CA ALA A 106 -13.03 45.02 -35.66
C ALA A 106 -13.48 43.62 -35.21
N ASP A 107 -14.63 43.55 -34.54
CA ASP A 107 -15.28 42.28 -34.21
C ASP A 107 -15.95 41.64 -35.45
N VAL A 108 -16.16 40.32 -35.37
CA VAL A 108 -16.90 39.55 -36.40
C VAL A 108 -18.38 39.92 -36.34
N LEU A 109 -18.91 40.43 -37.46
CA LEU A 109 -20.32 40.75 -37.63
C LEU A 109 -21.09 39.48 -37.98
N SER A 110 -21.73 38.89 -36.97
CA SER A 110 -22.46 37.63 -37.12
C SER A 110 -23.68 37.73 -38.02
N ARG A 111 -23.86 36.77 -38.94
CA ARG A 111 -24.97 36.75 -39.91
C ARG A 111 -26.35 36.65 -39.27
N GLU A 112 -26.47 36.26 -38.00
CA GLU A 112 -27.76 36.00 -37.37
C GLU A 112 -28.58 37.28 -37.07
N ARG A 113 -28.01 38.47 -37.32
CA ARG A 113 -28.67 39.78 -37.15
C ARG A 113 -28.14 40.82 -38.14
N THR A 114 -28.86 41.94 -38.24
CA THR A 114 -28.35 43.18 -38.80
C THR A 114 -27.44 43.89 -37.79
N HIS A 115 -26.50 44.73 -38.25
CA HIS A 115 -25.62 45.53 -37.40
C HIS A 115 -25.62 46.99 -37.86
N ASP A 116 -25.81 47.93 -36.95
CA ASP A 116 -25.63 49.37 -37.24
C ASP A 116 -24.14 49.73 -37.07
N LEU A 117 -23.52 50.21 -38.14
CA LEU A 117 -22.12 50.64 -38.20
C LEU A 117 -22.06 52.16 -38.40
N THR A 118 -21.47 52.90 -37.45
CA THR A 118 -21.20 54.33 -37.62
C THR A 118 -19.80 54.52 -38.19
N LEU A 119 -19.74 54.91 -39.45
CA LEU A 119 -18.52 55.00 -40.27
C LEU A 119 -18.27 56.46 -40.70
N VAL A 120 -17.02 56.82 -40.95
CA VAL A 120 -16.71 58.11 -41.59
C VAL A 120 -16.95 58.02 -43.12
N PRO A 121 -17.12 59.15 -43.82
CA PRO A 121 -17.04 59.16 -45.27
C PRO A 121 -15.67 58.64 -45.73
N ALA A 122 -15.65 57.52 -46.44
CA ALA A 122 -14.45 56.88 -46.99
C ALA A 122 -14.85 55.92 -48.13
N MET A 123 -13.93 55.65 -49.05
CA MET A 123 -14.14 54.70 -50.16
C MET A 123 -13.33 53.42 -49.95
N GLY A 124 -13.98 52.25 -50.09
CA GLY A 124 -13.29 50.94 -50.12
C GLY A 124 -13.51 50.05 -48.89
N TYR A 125 -14.54 50.30 -48.07
CA TYR A 125 -14.90 49.42 -46.96
C TYR A 125 -15.22 48.01 -47.49
N GLY A 126 -14.57 46.98 -46.96
CA GLY A 126 -14.69 45.58 -47.39
C GLY A 126 -14.71 44.60 -46.22
N PHE A 127 -14.81 43.30 -46.52
CA PHE A 127 -14.97 42.24 -45.53
C PHE A 127 -14.10 41.00 -45.84
N GLN A 128 -13.78 40.24 -44.80
CA GLN A 128 -13.28 38.86 -44.87
C GLN A 128 -14.41 37.89 -44.49
N PRO A 129 -14.75 36.90 -45.34
CA PRO A 129 -15.77 35.87 -45.03
C PRO A 129 -15.21 34.64 -44.29
N ALA A 130 -13.88 34.49 -44.31
CA ALA A 130 -13.15 33.37 -43.73
C ALA A 130 -11.72 33.84 -43.40
N SER A 131 -11.06 33.20 -42.42
CA SER A 131 -9.68 33.55 -42.09
C SER A 131 -8.74 33.34 -43.29
N GLY A 132 -8.06 34.41 -43.70
CA GLY A 132 -7.16 34.43 -44.86
C GLY A 132 -7.86 34.65 -46.22
N ILE A 133 -9.18 34.80 -46.26
CA ILE A 133 -9.95 35.12 -47.47
C ILE A 133 -10.40 36.58 -47.41
N VAL A 134 -10.24 37.32 -48.50
CA VAL A 134 -10.80 38.67 -48.70
C VAL A 134 -11.94 38.58 -49.70
N ALA A 135 -13.07 39.24 -49.43
CA ALA A 135 -14.17 39.31 -50.37
C ALA A 135 -13.83 40.22 -51.55
N ASP A 136 -14.27 39.85 -52.76
CA ASP A 136 -14.18 40.66 -53.97
C ASP A 136 -15.20 41.82 -53.97
N PHE A 137 -15.60 42.31 -52.80
CA PHE A 137 -16.64 43.31 -52.57
C PHE A 137 -16.10 44.51 -51.78
N HIS A 138 -16.49 45.72 -52.20
CA HIS A 138 -16.20 46.95 -51.48
C HIS A 138 -17.34 47.96 -51.66
N PHE A 139 -17.58 48.76 -50.63
CA PHE A 139 -18.52 49.89 -50.65
C PHE A 139 -17.84 51.19 -50.22
N GLY A 140 -18.51 52.31 -50.43
CA GLY A 140 -18.10 53.64 -49.98
C GLY A 140 -19.20 54.33 -49.19
N VAL A 141 -18.80 55.34 -48.41
CA VAL A 141 -19.70 56.23 -47.67
C VAL A 141 -19.40 57.65 -48.13
N THR A 142 -20.41 58.35 -48.62
CA THR A 142 -20.25 59.73 -49.12
C THR A 142 -20.30 60.75 -48.00
N VAL A 143 -19.91 62.00 -48.31
CA VAL A 143 -19.95 63.13 -47.35
C VAL A 143 -21.38 63.54 -46.96
N ASP A 144 -22.39 63.12 -47.74
CA ASP A 144 -23.83 63.24 -47.47
C ASP A 144 -24.48 61.93 -46.94
N GLY A 145 -23.67 60.95 -46.52
CA GLY A 145 -24.13 59.76 -45.80
C GLY A 145 -24.80 58.66 -46.64
N GLN A 146 -24.73 58.76 -47.97
CA GLN A 146 -25.20 57.73 -48.88
C GLN A 146 -24.16 56.59 -48.95
N VAL A 147 -24.62 55.35 -49.03
CA VAL A 147 -23.75 54.19 -49.31
C VAL A 147 -23.62 54.02 -50.82
N MET A 148 -22.39 54.07 -51.33
CA MET A 148 -22.08 53.80 -52.73
C MET A 148 -21.58 52.37 -52.90
N VAL A 149 -22.13 51.67 -53.89
CA VAL A 149 -21.75 50.32 -54.31
C VAL A 149 -21.52 50.34 -55.83
N ASP A 150 -20.45 49.70 -56.30
CA ASP A 150 -20.16 49.56 -57.74
C ASP A 150 -21.24 48.69 -58.42
N GLU A 151 -21.72 49.08 -59.60
CA GLU A 151 -22.78 48.37 -60.35
C GLU A 151 -22.42 46.89 -60.59
N ARG A 152 -21.13 46.54 -60.66
CA ARG A 152 -20.64 45.16 -60.75
C ARG A 152 -21.01 44.26 -59.55
N TYR A 153 -21.53 44.84 -58.47
CA TYR A 153 -21.97 44.15 -57.26
C TYR A 153 -23.49 44.08 -57.09
N ALA A 154 -24.26 44.72 -57.98
CA ALA A 154 -25.73 44.71 -57.93
C ALA A 154 -26.36 43.31 -58.08
N GLY A 155 -25.58 42.32 -58.54
CA GLY A 155 -26.01 40.92 -58.61
C GLY A 155 -26.04 40.18 -57.26
N PHE A 156 -25.44 40.73 -56.20
CA PHE A 156 -25.39 40.11 -54.86
C PHE A 156 -25.48 41.10 -53.69
N SER A 157 -25.63 42.40 -53.95
CA SER A 157 -25.77 43.45 -52.93
C SER A 157 -26.74 44.55 -53.40
N GLU A 158 -27.39 45.20 -52.44
CA GLU A 158 -28.40 46.26 -52.65
C GLU A 158 -28.20 47.37 -51.59
N VAL A 159 -28.47 48.62 -51.96
CA VAL A 159 -28.57 49.75 -51.02
C VAL A 159 -30.01 50.23 -50.98
N ASN A 160 -30.60 50.31 -49.80
CA ASN A 160 -32.00 50.65 -49.60
C ASN A 160 -32.18 51.69 -48.47
N GLY A 161 -33.15 52.60 -48.61
CA GLY A 161 -33.38 53.72 -47.71
C GLY A 161 -32.60 54.99 -48.07
N SER A 162 -33.21 56.15 -47.90
CA SER A 162 -32.65 57.47 -48.29
C SER A 162 -32.21 58.36 -47.10
N PHE A 163 -32.43 57.92 -45.86
CA PHE A 163 -32.11 58.67 -44.63
C PHE A 163 -31.33 57.83 -43.60
N ARG A 164 -31.47 56.51 -43.63
CA ARG A 164 -30.49 55.54 -43.14
C ARG A 164 -30.22 54.59 -44.29
N SER A 165 -28.97 54.52 -44.72
CA SER A 165 -28.54 53.61 -45.78
C SER A 165 -28.46 52.20 -45.21
N THR A 166 -29.33 51.30 -45.67
CA THR A 166 -29.22 49.86 -45.40
C THR A 166 -28.44 49.21 -46.52
N LEU A 167 -27.26 48.64 -46.21
CA LEU A 167 -26.48 47.82 -47.14
C LEU A 167 -26.87 46.35 -46.94
N ILE A 168 -27.54 45.79 -47.94
CA ILE A 168 -27.94 44.38 -47.96
C ILE A 168 -26.88 43.59 -48.76
N ILE A 169 -26.33 42.54 -48.17
CA ILE A 169 -25.42 41.60 -48.83
C ILE A 169 -26.12 40.25 -48.93
N ASN A 170 -26.71 39.99 -50.10
CA ASN A 170 -27.41 38.75 -50.41
C ASN A 170 -26.47 37.60 -50.78
N GLY A 171 -25.28 37.90 -51.29
CA GLY A 171 -24.32 36.90 -51.78
C GLY A 171 -24.86 36.09 -52.97
N TYR A 172 -24.22 34.95 -53.22
CA TYR A 172 -24.68 33.94 -54.17
C TYR A 172 -24.84 32.60 -53.52
N ARG A 173 -26.03 32.02 -53.68
CA ARG A 173 -26.33 30.63 -53.32
C ARG A 173 -25.67 29.68 -54.32
N ILE A 174 -24.82 28.80 -53.81
CA ILE A 174 -24.01 27.82 -54.54
C ILE A 174 -24.41 26.40 -54.11
N THR A 175 -24.65 25.54 -55.09
CA THR A 175 -24.85 24.09 -54.90
C THR A 175 -23.49 23.40 -54.75
N ILE A 176 -23.30 22.67 -53.67
CA ILE A 176 -22.14 21.81 -53.41
C ILE A 176 -22.58 20.35 -53.59
N ASP A 177 -22.15 19.71 -54.68
CA ASP A 177 -22.40 18.31 -54.98
C ASP A 177 -21.15 17.46 -54.67
N GLY A 178 -21.10 16.91 -53.45
CA GLY A 178 -20.05 16.01 -52.99
C GLY A 178 -20.44 14.52 -53.03
N ARG A 179 -21.58 14.15 -53.63
CA ARG A 179 -22.23 12.83 -53.47
C ARG A 179 -21.46 11.62 -54.02
N ALA A 180 -20.31 11.84 -54.65
CA ALA A 180 -19.41 10.79 -55.12
C ALA A 180 -18.33 10.40 -54.08
N LEU A 181 -18.09 11.27 -53.09
CA LEU A 181 -17.16 11.04 -51.98
C LEU A 181 -17.71 9.98 -51.02
N SER A 182 -16.82 9.24 -50.35
CA SER A 182 -17.19 8.32 -49.27
C SER A 182 -17.19 8.97 -47.88
N HIS A 183 -16.95 10.28 -47.82
CA HIS A 183 -16.93 11.09 -46.60
C HIS A 183 -17.68 12.42 -46.83
N ASP A 184 -18.12 13.03 -45.73
CA ASP A 184 -18.77 14.35 -45.73
C ASP A 184 -17.73 15.49 -45.85
N LEU A 185 -18.18 16.73 -45.98
CA LEU A 185 -17.33 17.91 -46.11
C LEU A 185 -17.62 18.96 -45.02
N LEU A 186 -16.58 19.56 -44.45
CA LEU A 186 -16.67 20.69 -43.51
C LEU A 186 -16.00 21.93 -44.15
N PRO A 187 -16.62 23.12 -44.20
CA PRO A 187 -15.99 24.32 -44.75
C PRO A 187 -14.71 24.76 -44.01
N VAL A 188 -13.69 25.21 -44.76
CA VAL A 188 -12.41 25.69 -44.19
C VAL A 188 -12.52 27.15 -43.74
N SER A 189 -12.10 27.43 -42.50
CA SER A 189 -11.87 28.78 -41.94
C SER A 189 -13.06 29.75 -41.97
N MET A 190 -14.27 29.25 -42.26
CA MET A 190 -15.47 30.04 -42.57
C MET A 190 -16.04 30.68 -41.29
N LEU A 191 -16.17 32.01 -41.26
CA LEU A 191 -16.51 32.72 -40.03
C LEU A 191 -17.93 32.36 -39.57
N GLY A 192 -18.08 32.00 -38.29
CA GLY A 192 -19.36 31.64 -37.68
C GLY A 192 -20.06 30.43 -38.29
N ASN A 193 -19.39 29.60 -39.10
CA ASN A 193 -19.98 28.39 -39.67
C ASN A 193 -19.13 27.14 -39.34
N SER A 194 -19.80 26.09 -38.88
CA SER A 194 -19.21 24.78 -38.60
C SER A 194 -20.12 23.64 -39.07
N ASP A 195 -20.95 23.89 -40.09
CA ASP A 195 -21.94 22.93 -40.58
C ASP A 195 -21.24 21.82 -41.38
N ILE A 196 -21.52 20.57 -41.02
CA ILE A 196 -21.12 19.41 -41.82
C ILE A 196 -22.07 19.30 -43.01
N LEU A 197 -21.50 19.17 -44.21
CA LEU A 197 -22.22 18.99 -45.47
C LEU A 197 -22.27 17.48 -45.80
N PRO A 198 -23.38 16.77 -45.48
CA PRO A 198 -23.47 15.33 -45.65
C PRO A 198 -23.43 14.93 -47.13
N ARG A 199 -22.64 13.91 -47.45
CA ARG A 199 -22.47 13.37 -48.82
C ARG A 199 -23.73 12.76 -49.42
N GLU A 200 -24.74 12.43 -48.61
CA GLU A 200 -25.98 11.79 -49.07
C GLU A 200 -26.87 12.71 -49.94
N ARG A 201 -26.53 14.00 -50.04
CA ARG A 201 -27.28 15.00 -50.83
C ARG A 201 -26.37 16.08 -51.40
N THR A 202 -26.90 16.85 -52.35
CA THR A 202 -26.37 18.18 -52.66
C THR A 202 -26.66 19.12 -51.49
N ASN A 203 -25.67 19.89 -51.07
CA ASN A 203 -25.81 20.91 -50.02
C ASN A 203 -25.76 22.31 -50.65
N GLU A 204 -26.26 23.31 -49.94
CA GLU A 204 -26.59 24.63 -50.52
C GLU A 204 -26.08 25.73 -49.58
N PHE A 205 -25.11 26.52 -50.03
CA PHE A 205 -24.43 27.52 -49.21
C PHE A 205 -24.42 28.88 -49.91
N THR A 206 -24.68 29.96 -49.20
CA THR A 206 -24.60 31.33 -49.72
C THR A 206 -23.25 31.95 -49.38
N TYR A 207 -22.48 32.29 -50.41
CA TYR A 207 -21.17 32.91 -50.30
C TYR A 207 -21.21 34.36 -50.79
N ILE A 208 -20.51 35.27 -50.13
CA ILE A 208 -20.05 36.50 -50.79
C ILE A 208 -19.00 36.14 -51.87
N PRO A 209 -18.89 36.86 -52.99
CA PRO A 209 -17.80 36.66 -53.94
C PRO A 209 -16.42 36.81 -53.28
N ALA A 210 -15.55 35.82 -53.51
CA ALA A 210 -14.18 35.76 -52.99
C ALA A 210 -13.39 34.61 -53.64
N ALA A 211 -12.07 34.65 -53.51
CA ALA A 211 -11.16 33.57 -53.89
C ALA A 211 -10.60 32.81 -52.67
N GLY A 212 -10.57 31.47 -52.74
CA GLY A 212 -9.83 30.62 -51.79
C GLY A 212 -10.65 29.71 -50.89
N TYR A 213 -11.97 29.62 -51.09
CA TYR A 213 -12.85 28.73 -50.32
C TYR A 213 -12.45 27.25 -50.50
N GLY A 214 -12.57 26.44 -49.45
CA GLY A 214 -12.17 25.02 -49.48
C GLY A 214 -12.87 24.19 -48.40
N PHE A 215 -12.55 22.90 -48.34
CA PHE A 215 -13.20 21.93 -47.46
C PHE A 215 -12.19 21.04 -46.71
N GLN A 216 -12.66 20.45 -45.62
CA GLN A 216 -11.99 19.44 -44.81
C GLN A 216 -12.76 18.11 -44.90
N PRO A 217 -12.13 16.97 -45.25
CA PRO A 217 -12.73 15.64 -45.09
C PRO A 217 -12.87 15.20 -43.61
N ALA A 218 -12.09 15.81 -42.72
CA ALA A 218 -12.17 15.64 -41.27
C ALA A 218 -11.56 16.85 -40.55
N ALA A 219 -12.01 17.12 -39.33
CA ALA A 219 -11.53 18.26 -38.54
C ALA A 219 -10.00 18.23 -38.39
N GLY A 220 -9.34 19.30 -38.84
CA GLY A 220 -7.87 19.43 -38.83
C GLY A 220 -7.17 18.86 -40.07
N ILE A 221 -7.88 18.12 -40.93
CA ILE A 221 -7.39 17.67 -42.24
C ILE A 221 -7.92 18.62 -43.31
N VAL A 222 -7.04 19.46 -43.88
CA VAL A 222 -7.41 20.36 -44.99
C VAL A 222 -7.21 19.64 -46.31
N ALA A 223 -8.18 19.73 -47.23
CA ALA A 223 -8.00 19.23 -48.59
C ALA A 223 -7.00 20.10 -49.37
N ASP A 224 -6.25 19.52 -50.29
CA ASP A 224 -5.35 20.23 -51.21
C ASP A 224 -6.13 21.05 -52.28
N PHE A 225 -7.35 21.53 -51.97
CA PHE A 225 -8.36 22.01 -52.91
C PHE A 225 -8.92 23.38 -52.51
N GLN A 226 -9.07 24.26 -53.49
CA GLN A 226 -9.74 25.56 -53.35
C GLN A 226 -10.61 25.89 -54.58
N PHE A 227 -11.68 26.66 -54.36
CA PHE A 227 -12.55 27.25 -55.39
C PHE A 227 -12.81 28.73 -55.12
N HIS A 228 -13.20 29.46 -56.16
CA HIS A 228 -13.54 30.88 -56.10
C HIS A 228 -15.01 31.08 -56.47
N VAL A 229 -15.66 32.10 -55.91
CA VAL A 229 -16.99 32.58 -56.32
C VAL A 229 -16.83 33.97 -56.92
N THR A 230 -17.10 34.12 -58.21
CA THR A 230 -16.93 35.39 -58.94
C THR A 230 -18.03 36.41 -58.62
N THR A 231 -17.83 37.68 -59.00
CA THR A 231 -18.80 38.77 -58.78
C THR A 231 -20.11 38.63 -59.57
N ASP A 232 -20.17 37.79 -60.61
CA ASP A 232 -21.42 37.37 -61.27
C ASP A 232 -21.98 36.03 -60.73
N GLY A 233 -21.31 35.47 -59.71
CA GLY A 233 -21.74 34.29 -58.97
C GLY A 233 -21.52 32.99 -59.72
N LYS A 234 -20.36 32.82 -60.38
CA LYS A 234 -19.92 31.54 -60.93
C LYS A 234 -18.89 30.91 -59.99
N VAL A 235 -18.99 29.60 -59.83
CA VAL A 235 -17.93 28.77 -59.23
C VAL A 235 -16.80 28.64 -60.26
N VAL A 236 -15.61 29.06 -59.89
CA VAL A 236 -14.36 28.82 -60.65
C VAL A 236 -13.46 27.89 -59.85
N VAL A 237 -12.87 26.91 -60.53
CA VAL A 237 -11.94 25.91 -60.00
C VAL A 237 -10.69 25.94 -60.86
N ASP A 238 -9.51 25.91 -60.24
CA ASP A 238 -8.22 25.86 -60.94
C ASP A 238 -8.11 24.56 -61.77
N GLU A 239 -7.54 24.63 -62.97
CA GLU A 239 -7.39 23.49 -63.88
C GLU A 239 -6.60 22.33 -63.24
N ARG A 240 -5.69 22.62 -62.30
CA ARG A 240 -4.96 21.61 -61.51
C ARG A 240 -5.87 20.71 -60.65
N TYR A 241 -7.14 21.08 -60.47
CA TYR A 241 -8.15 20.32 -59.73
C TYR A 241 -9.19 19.65 -60.62
N ALA A 242 -9.17 19.90 -61.94
CA ALA A 242 -10.19 19.43 -62.89
C ALA A 242 -10.33 17.89 -62.96
N GLY A 243 -9.35 17.15 -62.44
CA GLY A 243 -9.41 15.68 -62.33
C GLY A 243 -10.32 15.16 -61.20
N PHE A 244 -10.73 15.99 -60.23
CA PHE A 244 -11.58 15.59 -59.11
C PHE A 244 -12.63 16.63 -58.67
N ALA A 245 -12.57 17.86 -59.17
CA ALA A 245 -13.54 18.93 -58.86
C ALA A 245 -13.78 19.84 -60.07
N VAL A 246 -15.01 20.34 -60.23
CA VAL A 246 -15.38 21.22 -61.35
C VAL A 246 -16.46 22.24 -60.96
N GLY A 247 -16.24 23.50 -61.32
CA GLY A 247 -17.23 24.57 -61.24
C GLY A 247 -18.05 24.66 -62.53
N ARG A 248 -19.38 24.75 -62.43
CA ARG A 248 -20.30 24.98 -63.55
C ARG A 248 -21.44 25.90 -63.11
N GLY A 249 -21.40 27.16 -63.53
CA GLY A 249 -22.38 28.16 -63.08
C GLY A 249 -22.37 28.28 -61.56
N ARG A 250 -23.52 28.09 -60.89
CA ARG A 250 -23.65 28.11 -59.43
C ARG A 250 -23.49 26.73 -58.76
N THR A 251 -22.89 25.76 -59.45
CA THR A 251 -22.65 24.43 -58.91
C THR A 251 -21.16 24.12 -58.85
N LEU A 252 -20.70 23.68 -57.68
CA LEU A 252 -19.43 22.99 -57.50
C LEU A 252 -19.73 21.48 -57.41
N THR A 253 -19.15 20.68 -58.28
CA THR A 253 -19.20 19.21 -58.17
C THR A 253 -17.82 18.69 -57.79
N ILE A 254 -17.74 17.89 -56.73
CA ILE A 254 -16.51 17.24 -56.26
C ILE A 254 -16.71 15.73 -56.43
N THR A 255 -15.97 15.13 -57.37
CA THR A 255 -15.98 13.68 -57.61
C THR A 255 -14.95 12.92 -56.79
N GLY A 256 -13.90 13.60 -56.31
CA GLY A 256 -12.78 12.96 -55.63
C GLY A 256 -12.03 11.96 -56.51
N TYR A 257 -11.25 11.10 -55.86
CA TYR A 257 -10.62 9.93 -56.47
C TYR A 257 -10.99 8.66 -55.70
N ARG A 258 -11.43 7.65 -56.45
CA ARG A 258 -11.66 6.30 -55.94
C ARG A 258 -10.32 5.58 -55.76
N ILE A 259 -10.09 5.08 -54.55
CA ILE A 259 -8.85 4.45 -54.08
C ILE A 259 -9.16 3.02 -53.60
N THR A 260 -8.35 2.07 -54.03
CA THR A 260 -8.36 0.67 -53.57
C THR A 260 -7.58 0.55 -52.26
N ILE A 261 -8.19 -0.05 -51.24
CA ILE A 261 -7.55 -0.38 -49.96
C ILE A 261 -7.42 -1.90 -49.87
N ASP A 262 -6.18 -2.40 -50.00
CA ASP A 262 -5.85 -3.83 -49.88
C ASP A 262 -5.23 -4.11 -48.50
N GLY A 263 -6.06 -4.50 -47.53
CA GLY A 263 -5.64 -4.93 -46.19
C GLY A 263 -5.58 -6.46 -46.00
N ARG A 264 -5.68 -7.26 -47.07
CA ARG A 264 -5.99 -8.70 -47.00
C ARG A 264 -4.93 -9.59 -46.35
N ALA A 265 -3.76 -9.04 -46.00
CA ALA A 265 -2.70 -9.74 -45.29
C ALA A 265 -2.75 -9.53 -43.76
N LEU A 266 -3.56 -8.58 -43.27
CA LEU A 266 -3.83 -8.37 -41.85
C LEU A 266 -4.65 -9.53 -41.27
N SER A 267 -4.56 -9.74 -39.95
CA SER A 267 -5.42 -10.68 -39.21
C SER A 267 -6.65 -10.00 -38.61
N HIS A 268 -6.89 -8.73 -38.90
CA HIS A 268 -8.02 -7.94 -38.43
C HIS A 268 -8.54 -7.02 -39.55
N ASP A 269 -9.79 -6.60 -39.43
CA ASP A 269 -10.43 -5.63 -40.32
C ASP A 269 -9.99 -4.20 -39.97
N LEU A 270 -10.40 -3.22 -40.79
CA LEU A 270 -10.06 -1.80 -40.59
C LEU A 270 -11.32 -0.95 -40.53
N LEU A 271 -11.35 0.05 -39.65
CA LEU A 271 -12.33 1.14 -39.67
C LEU A 271 -11.61 2.43 -40.13
N PRO A 272 -12.16 3.26 -41.04
CA PRO A 272 -11.48 4.46 -41.52
C PRO A 272 -11.33 5.53 -40.44
N LEU A 273 -10.17 6.18 -40.41
CA LEU A 273 -9.93 7.39 -39.63
C LEU A 273 -9.88 8.60 -40.57
N ASN A 274 -10.36 9.75 -40.08
CA ASN A 274 -10.41 11.02 -40.80
C ASN A 274 -11.30 11.00 -42.06
N MET A 275 -12.46 10.36 -41.96
CA MET A 275 -13.54 10.38 -42.95
C MET A 275 -14.86 10.77 -42.27
N LEU A 276 -15.23 12.05 -42.29
CA LEU A 276 -16.46 12.51 -41.63
C LEU A 276 -17.71 11.78 -42.15
N GLY A 277 -18.59 11.42 -41.21
CA GLY A 277 -19.84 10.72 -41.51
C GLY A 277 -19.68 9.31 -42.08
N ASN A 278 -18.47 8.75 -42.14
CA ASN A 278 -18.23 7.35 -42.50
C ASN A 278 -17.88 6.52 -41.26
N SER A 279 -18.47 5.34 -41.15
CA SER A 279 -18.19 4.36 -40.09
C SER A 279 -18.25 2.92 -40.63
N ASP A 280 -17.97 2.76 -41.92
CA ASP A 280 -18.05 1.46 -42.60
C ASP A 280 -16.81 0.64 -42.24
N ILE A 281 -16.99 -0.60 -41.76
CA ILE A 281 -15.87 -1.52 -41.52
C ILE A 281 -15.42 -2.10 -42.87
N LEU A 282 -14.11 -2.10 -43.13
CA LEU A 282 -13.46 -2.67 -44.30
C LEU A 282 -13.03 -4.11 -43.99
N PRO A 283 -13.71 -5.16 -44.49
CA PRO A 283 -13.36 -6.54 -44.19
C PRO A 283 -12.07 -6.94 -44.90
N ARG A 284 -11.18 -7.66 -44.20
CA ARG A 284 -9.90 -8.17 -44.73
C ARG A 284 -10.05 -9.29 -45.76
N GLU A 285 -11.25 -9.79 -46.00
CA GLU A 285 -11.52 -10.86 -46.96
C GLU A 285 -11.30 -10.41 -48.42
N HIS A 286 -11.43 -9.11 -48.70
CA HIS A 286 -11.37 -8.55 -50.05
C HIS A 286 -10.74 -7.14 -50.07
N THR A 287 -10.48 -6.61 -51.26
CA THR A 287 -10.04 -5.23 -51.45
C THR A 287 -11.23 -4.28 -51.33
N ASN A 288 -11.08 -3.25 -50.51
CA ASN A 288 -12.12 -2.25 -50.25
C ASN A 288 -11.93 -1.00 -51.13
N GLU A 289 -12.98 -0.21 -51.36
CA GLU A 289 -12.99 0.81 -52.42
C GLU A 289 -13.70 2.08 -51.94
N PHE A 290 -12.93 3.15 -51.69
CA PHE A 290 -13.44 4.40 -51.09
C PHE A 290 -13.04 5.62 -51.94
N THR A 291 -13.91 6.62 -52.02
CA THR A 291 -13.67 7.86 -52.75
C THR A 291 -13.25 8.99 -51.81
N TYR A 292 -12.06 9.53 -52.04
CA TYR A 292 -11.44 10.57 -51.22
C TYR A 292 -11.27 11.89 -51.99
N ILE A 293 -11.44 13.03 -51.33
CA ILE A 293 -10.86 14.28 -51.81
C ILE A 293 -9.33 14.26 -51.61
N PRO A 294 -8.51 14.89 -52.46
CA PRO A 294 -7.08 15.02 -52.19
C PRO A 294 -6.79 15.73 -50.86
N ALA A 295 -6.13 15.02 -49.95
CA ALA A 295 -5.75 15.49 -48.61
C ALA A 295 -4.67 14.58 -48.02
N ALA A 296 -3.97 15.05 -46.99
CA ALA A 296 -2.97 14.28 -46.23
C ALA A 296 -3.44 14.00 -44.81
N GLY A 297 -3.29 12.76 -44.33
CA GLY A 297 -3.63 12.38 -42.95
C GLY A 297 -4.77 11.36 -42.82
N TYR A 298 -5.22 10.74 -43.91
CA TYR A 298 -6.13 9.60 -43.85
C TYR A 298 -5.44 8.42 -43.15
N GLY A 299 -6.19 7.66 -42.34
CA GLY A 299 -5.64 6.54 -41.56
C GLY A 299 -6.71 5.51 -41.25
N PHE A 300 -6.43 4.61 -40.28
CA PHE A 300 -7.35 3.55 -39.87
C PHE A 300 -7.30 3.28 -38.37
N LEU A 301 -8.35 2.63 -37.87
CA LEU A 301 -8.44 2.02 -36.55
C LEU A 301 -8.48 0.49 -36.73
N PRO A 302 -7.61 -0.30 -36.07
CA PRO A 302 -7.72 -1.77 -36.03
C PRO A 302 -8.79 -2.25 -35.04
N ALA A 303 -9.22 -1.38 -34.12
CA ALA A 303 -10.30 -1.60 -33.16
C ALA A 303 -10.95 -0.28 -32.75
N ALA A 304 -12.21 -0.34 -32.29
CA ALA A 304 -12.86 0.81 -31.69
C ALA A 304 -12.04 1.32 -30.48
N GLY A 305 -11.66 2.60 -30.50
CA GLY A 305 -10.80 3.20 -29.47
C GLY A 305 -9.28 3.07 -29.71
N ILE A 306 -8.83 2.26 -30.68
CA ILE A 306 -7.41 2.17 -31.06
C ILE A 306 -7.16 2.92 -32.36
N VAL A 307 -6.18 3.81 -32.37
CA VAL A 307 -5.67 4.48 -33.58
C VAL A 307 -4.43 3.74 -34.06
N ALA A 308 -4.34 3.43 -35.36
CA ALA A 308 -3.09 2.93 -35.93
C ALA A 308 -2.06 4.07 -36.06
N ASP A 309 -0.78 3.77 -35.87
CA ASP A 309 0.35 4.70 -36.04
C ASP A 309 0.65 5.01 -37.52
N PHE A 310 -0.38 5.01 -38.36
CA PHE A 310 -0.30 5.00 -39.82
C PHE A 310 -1.19 6.07 -40.46
N GLN A 311 -0.60 6.83 -41.38
CA GLN A 311 -1.30 7.81 -42.20
C GLN A 311 -0.80 7.80 -43.66
N PHE A 312 -1.70 8.08 -44.60
CA PHE A 312 -1.40 8.27 -46.02
C PHE A 312 -1.95 9.59 -46.57
N LYS A 313 -1.50 9.95 -47.78
CA LYS A 313 -1.99 11.11 -48.54
C LYS A 313 -2.59 10.66 -49.86
N VAL A 314 -3.72 11.27 -50.24
CA VAL A 314 -4.22 11.26 -51.62
C VAL A 314 -3.81 12.59 -52.26
N THR A 315 -3.13 12.52 -53.40
CA THR A 315 -2.58 13.69 -54.12
C THR A 315 -3.58 14.29 -55.11
N VAL A 316 -3.30 15.49 -55.62
CA VAL A 316 -4.19 16.24 -56.53
C VAL A 316 -4.43 15.58 -57.89
N ASP A 317 -3.57 14.64 -58.32
CA ASP A 317 -3.75 13.77 -59.48
C ASP A 317 -4.27 12.35 -59.11
N GLY A 318 -4.36 12.07 -57.81
CA GLY A 318 -4.98 10.88 -57.23
C GLY A 318 -4.03 9.72 -56.98
N GLN A 319 -2.71 9.93 -56.87
CA GLN A 319 -1.79 8.91 -56.34
C GLN A 319 -1.93 8.77 -54.82
N VAL A 320 -1.84 7.53 -54.33
CA VAL A 320 -1.62 7.23 -52.91
C VAL A 320 -0.14 7.42 -52.58
N MET A 321 0.16 8.32 -51.64
CA MET A 321 1.49 8.49 -51.06
C MET A 321 1.54 7.93 -49.63
N VAL A 322 2.50 7.04 -49.38
CA VAL A 322 2.85 6.50 -48.06
C VAL A 322 4.25 7.00 -47.68
N ALA A 323 4.41 7.50 -46.45
CA ALA A 323 5.69 8.02 -45.98
C ALA A 323 6.72 6.90 -45.77
N ALA A 324 8.01 7.17 -46.00
CA ALA A 324 9.07 6.15 -45.93
C ALA A 324 9.15 5.40 -44.58
N ARG A 325 8.78 6.05 -43.46
CA ARG A 325 8.68 5.44 -42.12
C ARG A 325 7.61 4.34 -41.99
N TYR A 326 6.75 4.18 -42.99
CA TYR A 326 5.70 3.15 -43.06
C TYR A 326 5.99 2.08 -44.11
N ALA A 327 7.07 2.21 -44.88
CA ALA A 327 7.45 1.30 -45.95
C ALA A 327 7.91 -0.10 -45.47
N GLY A 328 7.86 -0.36 -44.15
CA GLY A 328 8.02 -1.70 -43.58
C GLY A 328 6.72 -2.49 -43.43
N PHE A 329 5.55 -1.86 -43.53
CA PHE A 329 4.24 -2.52 -43.35
C PHE A 329 3.11 -2.03 -44.29
N ALA A 330 3.32 -0.94 -45.03
CA ALA A 330 2.36 -0.40 -46.01
C ALA A 330 3.05 0.20 -47.24
N SER A 331 2.35 0.29 -48.37
CA SER A 331 2.84 0.91 -49.61
C SER A 331 1.70 1.55 -50.41
N GLY A 332 2.01 2.64 -51.11
CA GLY A 332 1.11 3.28 -52.07
C GLY A 332 1.63 3.07 -53.49
N THR A 333 0.76 2.73 -54.44
CA THR A 333 1.10 2.59 -55.87
C THR A 333 -0.12 2.90 -56.72
N GLY A 334 -0.04 3.95 -57.54
CA GLY A 334 -1.20 4.41 -58.30
C GLY A 334 -2.35 4.82 -57.36
N ARG A 335 -3.55 4.29 -57.64
CA ARG A 335 -4.75 4.45 -56.79
C ARG A 335 -4.94 3.31 -55.79
N THR A 336 -3.89 2.55 -55.49
CA THR A 336 -3.93 1.43 -54.53
C THR A 336 -3.07 1.74 -53.31
N LEU A 337 -3.67 1.61 -52.13
CA LEU A 337 -2.98 1.45 -50.86
C LEU A 337 -2.95 -0.03 -50.51
N THR A 338 -1.77 -0.59 -50.24
CA THR A 338 -1.62 -1.96 -49.73
C THR A 338 -1.05 -1.92 -48.33
N ILE A 339 -1.73 -2.58 -47.38
CA ILE A 339 -1.32 -2.70 -45.99
C ILE A 339 -1.08 -4.18 -45.72
N TYR A 340 0.18 -4.53 -45.50
CA TYR A 340 0.63 -5.91 -45.25
C TYR A 340 1.02 -6.17 -43.79
N GLY A 341 1.15 -5.11 -42.97
CA GLY A 341 1.33 -5.23 -41.53
C GLY A 341 2.63 -5.90 -41.12
N TYR A 342 2.68 -6.31 -39.86
CA TYR A 342 3.73 -7.15 -39.30
C TYR A 342 3.15 -8.43 -38.70
N LYS A 343 3.65 -9.57 -39.19
CA LYS A 343 3.45 -10.86 -38.54
C LYS A 343 4.16 -10.86 -37.18
N VAL A 344 3.39 -11.19 -36.14
CA VAL A 344 3.79 -11.41 -34.76
C VAL A 344 3.42 -12.84 -34.39
N THR A 345 4.35 -13.57 -33.78
CA THR A 345 4.11 -14.93 -33.27
C THR A 345 3.72 -14.87 -31.80
N ILE A 346 2.59 -15.49 -31.46
CA ILE A 346 2.09 -15.62 -30.09
C ILE A 346 2.51 -16.99 -29.54
N ASP A 347 3.19 -17.00 -28.40
CA ASP A 347 3.60 -18.21 -27.67
C ASP A 347 3.00 -18.23 -26.26
N GLY A 348 1.74 -18.68 -26.18
CA GLY A 348 1.01 -18.89 -24.92
C GLY A 348 1.02 -20.34 -24.43
N ARG A 349 1.97 -21.18 -24.89
CA ARG A 349 1.98 -22.64 -24.63
C ARG A 349 2.21 -23.03 -23.16
N THR A 350 2.45 -22.05 -22.29
CA THR A 350 2.60 -22.20 -20.83
C THR A 350 1.39 -21.71 -20.03
N LEU A 351 0.29 -21.35 -20.69
CA LEU A 351 -0.96 -20.90 -20.05
C LEU A 351 -1.92 -22.06 -19.72
N PRO A 352 -2.75 -21.93 -18.67
CA PRO A 352 -3.76 -22.93 -18.32
C PRO A 352 -5.01 -22.93 -19.23
N HIS A 353 -5.12 -21.97 -20.15
CA HIS A 353 -6.28 -21.78 -21.04
C HIS A 353 -5.86 -21.38 -22.47
N ASP A 354 -6.79 -21.48 -23.41
CA ASP A 354 -6.66 -20.92 -24.76
C ASP A 354 -6.89 -19.39 -24.75
N LEU A 355 -6.53 -18.70 -25.85
CA LEU A 355 -6.63 -17.23 -25.96
C LEU A 355 -7.61 -16.78 -27.05
N ILE A 356 -8.35 -15.70 -26.80
CA ILE A 356 -9.18 -15.01 -27.80
C ILE A 356 -8.61 -13.60 -28.04
N PRO A 357 -8.35 -13.18 -29.29
CA PRO A 357 -7.85 -11.84 -29.59
C PRO A 357 -8.76 -10.72 -29.08
N ARG A 358 -8.20 -9.79 -28.30
CA ARG A 358 -8.86 -8.56 -27.82
C ARG A 358 -8.40 -7.39 -28.70
N ASN A 359 -9.33 -6.49 -29.01
CA ASN A 359 -9.10 -5.28 -29.80
C ASN A 359 -8.54 -5.57 -31.22
N MET A 360 -9.18 -6.51 -31.93
CA MET A 360 -8.94 -6.80 -33.35
C MET A 360 -10.28 -6.92 -34.07
N LEU A 361 -10.65 -5.93 -34.90
CA LEU A 361 -11.95 -5.93 -35.60
C LEU A 361 -12.10 -7.18 -36.48
N GLY A 362 -13.28 -7.80 -36.41
CA GLY A 362 -13.62 -8.99 -37.19
C GLY A 362 -12.76 -10.23 -36.91
N ASN A 363 -11.97 -10.26 -35.84
CA ASN A 363 -11.24 -11.45 -35.40
C ASN A 363 -11.78 -11.94 -34.04
N SER A 364 -12.20 -13.20 -34.02
CA SER A 364 -12.63 -13.95 -32.84
C SER A 364 -12.13 -15.40 -32.91
N GLU A 365 -10.96 -15.63 -33.51
CA GLU A 365 -10.36 -16.96 -33.65
C GLU A 365 -9.74 -17.41 -32.32
N VAL A 366 -10.15 -18.57 -31.80
CA VAL A 366 -9.58 -19.13 -30.57
C VAL A 366 -8.19 -19.70 -30.85
N LEU A 367 -7.18 -19.09 -30.24
CA LEU A 367 -5.78 -19.47 -30.33
C LEU A 367 -5.46 -20.54 -29.28
N SER A 368 -5.49 -21.81 -29.69
CA SER A 368 -5.22 -22.93 -28.79
C SER A 368 -3.79 -22.98 -28.22
N ARG A 369 -3.65 -23.19 -26.91
CA ARG A 369 -2.36 -23.25 -26.21
C ARG A 369 -1.45 -24.41 -26.62
N ASP A 370 -1.92 -25.38 -27.40
CA ASP A 370 -1.11 -26.51 -27.85
C ASP A 370 0.01 -26.09 -28.84
N ARG A 371 -0.06 -24.89 -29.42
CA ARG A 371 0.87 -24.41 -30.43
C ARG A 371 1.12 -22.89 -30.37
N ARG A 372 2.14 -22.45 -31.09
CA ARG A 372 2.29 -21.03 -31.46
C ARG A 372 1.35 -20.67 -32.60
N HIS A 373 0.89 -19.43 -32.63
CA HIS A 373 0.08 -18.88 -33.74
C HIS A 373 0.73 -17.61 -34.28
N ASP A 374 0.49 -17.31 -35.55
CA ASP A 374 0.96 -16.08 -36.19
C ASP A 374 -0.24 -15.19 -36.51
N LEU A 375 -0.23 -13.95 -36.01
CA LEU A 375 -1.21 -12.92 -36.35
C LEU A 375 -0.50 -11.71 -36.98
N THR A 376 -1.12 -11.11 -37.99
CA THR A 376 -0.60 -9.92 -38.68
C THR A 376 -1.30 -8.65 -38.22
N TYR A 377 -0.54 -7.70 -37.71
CA TYR A 377 -1.03 -6.45 -37.13
C TYR A 377 -0.62 -5.24 -37.97
N ILE A 378 -1.46 -4.21 -38.06
CA ILE A 378 -0.99 -2.85 -38.36
C ILE A 378 -0.34 -2.26 -37.09
N PRO A 379 0.70 -1.43 -37.17
CA PRO A 379 1.25 -0.75 -35.99
C PRO A 379 0.20 0.09 -35.25
N ALA A 380 0.05 -0.17 -33.95
CA ALA A 380 -0.87 0.49 -33.02
C ALA A 380 -0.54 0.08 -31.57
N GLY A 381 -1.08 0.82 -30.60
CA GLY A 381 -1.05 0.45 -29.18
C GLY A 381 -2.38 -0.11 -28.67
N GLY A 382 -2.32 -1.05 -27.71
CA GLY A 382 -3.51 -1.58 -27.01
C GLY A 382 -4.10 -2.88 -27.56
N TYR A 383 -3.37 -3.65 -28.35
CA TYR A 383 -3.76 -5.03 -28.70
C TYR A 383 -3.74 -5.92 -27.45
N GLY A 384 -4.53 -6.98 -27.39
CA GLY A 384 -4.53 -7.88 -26.22
C GLY A 384 -5.14 -9.24 -26.50
N PHE A 385 -5.37 -9.99 -25.42
CA PHE A 385 -6.07 -11.28 -25.45
C PHE A 385 -6.97 -11.42 -24.22
N LEU A 386 -8.02 -12.23 -24.34
CA LEU A 386 -8.86 -12.72 -23.25
C LEU A 386 -8.65 -14.24 -23.08
N PRO A 387 -8.85 -14.80 -21.88
CA PRO A 387 -9.00 -16.24 -21.69
C PRO A 387 -10.22 -16.75 -22.46
N ALA A 388 -10.13 -17.96 -23.02
CA ALA A 388 -11.26 -18.60 -23.70
C ALA A 388 -12.32 -19.21 -22.73
N ILE A 389 -12.54 -18.55 -21.58
CA ILE A 389 -13.39 -19.00 -20.46
C ILE A 389 -14.22 -17.83 -19.87
N ASP A 390 -14.65 -16.89 -20.72
CA ASP A 390 -15.57 -15.77 -20.43
C ASP A 390 -15.14 -14.75 -19.34
N THR A 391 -13.89 -14.75 -18.88
CA THR A 391 -13.33 -13.73 -17.97
C THR A 391 -12.72 -12.51 -18.68
N LEU A 392 -12.78 -11.35 -18.01
CA LEU A 392 -12.23 -10.06 -18.48
C LEU A 392 -10.76 -9.88 -18.06
N ALA A 393 -9.81 -10.29 -18.91
CA ALA A 393 -8.39 -9.98 -18.69
C ALA A 393 -8.00 -8.58 -19.19
N ASP A 394 -7.27 -7.84 -18.34
CA ASP A 394 -6.74 -6.51 -18.67
C ASP A 394 -5.30 -6.51 -19.18
N PHE A 395 -4.97 -7.48 -20.04
CA PHE A 395 -3.68 -7.57 -20.72
C PHE A 395 -3.64 -6.72 -22.00
N GLY A 396 -2.54 -5.99 -22.21
CA GLY A 396 -2.32 -5.15 -23.39
C GLY A 396 -0.85 -5.11 -23.85
N PHE A 397 -0.64 -5.00 -25.17
CA PHE A 397 0.66 -4.82 -25.80
C PHE A 397 0.55 -3.90 -27.04
N ASN A 398 1.69 -3.34 -27.44
CA ASN A 398 1.80 -2.40 -28.56
C ASN A 398 2.71 -2.98 -29.66
N VAL A 399 2.43 -2.64 -30.91
CA VAL A 399 3.28 -2.98 -32.07
C VAL A 399 3.71 -1.67 -32.73
N ASN A 400 5.01 -1.35 -32.71
CA ASN A 400 5.50 -0.07 -33.25
C ASN A 400 5.66 -0.10 -34.79
N VAL A 401 6.04 1.04 -35.37
CA VAL A 401 6.23 1.21 -36.83
C VAL A 401 7.34 0.34 -37.45
N ASP A 402 8.27 -0.18 -36.65
CA ASP A 402 9.30 -1.17 -37.05
C ASP A 402 8.84 -2.62 -36.85
N GLY A 403 7.65 -2.82 -36.27
CA GLY A 403 7.10 -4.12 -35.92
C GLY A 403 7.76 -4.77 -34.72
N GLN A 404 8.31 -3.98 -33.80
CA GLN A 404 8.73 -4.44 -32.48
C GLN A 404 7.55 -4.44 -31.52
N ILE A 405 7.50 -5.44 -30.64
CA ILE A 405 6.46 -5.60 -29.63
C ILE A 405 6.91 -4.93 -28.33
N PHE A 406 6.04 -4.12 -27.74
CA PHE A 406 6.24 -3.52 -26.42
C PHE A 406 5.14 -4.03 -25.49
N VAL A 407 5.57 -4.57 -24.35
CA VAL A 407 4.71 -4.99 -23.24
C VAL A 407 4.90 -3.95 -22.13
N ASP A 408 3.82 -3.54 -21.49
CA ASP A 408 3.90 -2.62 -20.33
C ASP A 408 4.64 -3.31 -19.16
N PRO A 409 5.55 -2.61 -18.45
CA PRO A 409 6.25 -3.18 -17.30
C PRO A 409 5.34 -3.84 -16.25
N ARG A 410 4.09 -3.40 -16.09
CA ARG A 410 3.11 -4.01 -15.17
C ARG A 410 2.72 -5.46 -15.53
N PHE A 411 3.09 -5.93 -16.72
CA PHE A 411 2.84 -7.32 -17.17
C PHE A 411 4.12 -8.16 -17.28
N ALA A 412 5.30 -7.61 -16.93
CA ALA A 412 6.60 -8.25 -17.19
C ALA A 412 6.76 -9.64 -16.52
N ASP A 413 6.01 -9.88 -15.45
CA ASP A 413 5.93 -11.13 -14.69
C ASP A 413 5.40 -12.32 -15.51
N PHE A 414 4.45 -12.08 -16.41
CA PHE A 414 3.76 -13.10 -17.19
C PHE A 414 3.88 -12.94 -18.70
N ALA A 415 4.23 -11.73 -19.19
CA ALA A 415 4.31 -11.39 -20.59
C ALA A 415 5.67 -10.77 -20.96
N SER A 416 6.29 -11.25 -22.03
CA SER A 416 7.57 -10.71 -22.53
C SER A 416 7.67 -10.72 -24.05
N ALA A 417 8.48 -9.80 -24.59
CA ALA A 417 8.70 -9.65 -26.03
C ALA A 417 10.11 -10.07 -26.42
N GLN A 418 10.23 -10.90 -27.47
CA GLN A 418 11.49 -11.26 -28.10
C GLN A 418 11.42 -10.93 -29.61
N GLY A 419 11.67 -9.66 -29.93
CA GLY A 419 11.58 -9.13 -31.30
C GLY A 419 10.14 -9.08 -31.80
N ARG A 420 9.74 -10.12 -32.54
CA ARG A 420 8.36 -10.32 -33.05
C ARG A 420 7.64 -11.53 -32.45
N ILE A 421 8.17 -12.08 -31.35
CA ILE A 421 7.52 -13.12 -30.57
C ILE A 421 7.00 -12.50 -29.28
N LEU A 422 5.70 -12.60 -29.02
CA LEU A 422 5.09 -12.35 -27.71
C LEU A 422 5.03 -13.70 -26.97
N ILE A 423 5.57 -13.75 -25.75
CA ILE A 423 5.63 -14.95 -24.91
C ILE A 423 4.79 -14.71 -23.67
N LEU A 424 3.88 -15.64 -23.35
CA LEU A 424 2.92 -15.55 -22.24
C LEU A 424 3.01 -16.82 -21.36
N GLY A 425 3.15 -16.68 -20.04
CA GLY A 425 3.32 -17.81 -19.09
C GLY A 425 3.16 -17.43 -17.61
N ARG A 426 3.38 -18.38 -16.69
CA ARG A 426 3.20 -18.19 -15.23
C ARG A 426 4.23 -17.20 -14.62
N LYS A 427 3.82 -16.53 -13.53
CA LYS A 427 4.61 -15.64 -12.64
C LYS A 427 5.84 -16.36 -12.06
N ARG A 428 6.86 -15.62 -11.60
CA ARG A 428 8.10 -16.18 -11.00
C ARG A 428 8.20 -15.91 -9.51
N LYS A 429 8.69 -16.90 -8.74
CA LYS A 429 8.77 -16.87 -7.27
C LYS A 429 10.14 -16.44 -6.70
N ARG A 430 10.13 -16.05 -5.43
CA ARG A 430 11.31 -15.73 -4.59
C ARG A 430 12.18 -16.97 -4.37
N THR A 431 13.49 -16.79 -4.28
CA THR A 431 14.46 -17.90 -4.21
C THR A 431 14.76 -18.37 -2.78
N PRO A 432 15.15 -19.65 -2.56
CA PRO A 432 15.52 -20.15 -1.22
C PRO A 432 16.67 -19.39 -0.55
N ALA A 433 17.57 -18.79 -1.33
CA ALA A 433 18.66 -17.97 -0.79
C ALA A 433 18.13 -16.70 -0.09
N GLN A 434 17.07 -16.09 -0.62
CA GLN A 434 16.40 -14.95 0.01
C GLN A 434 15.68 -15.40 1.28
N LYS A 435 14.86 -16.48 1.19
CA LYS A 435 14.11 -17.03 2.33
C LYS A 435 14.99 -17.37 3.56
N VAL A 436 16.26 -17.74 3.35
CA VAL A 436 17.22 -18.07 4.44
C VAL A 436 17.93 -16.84 5.01
N GLU A 437 18.19 -15.80 4.20
CA GLU A 437 18.79 -14.55 4.68
C GLU A 437 17.82 -13.81 5.61
N ASP A 438 16.53 -13.73 5.23
CA ASP A 438 15.45 -13.14 6.04
C ASP A 438 15.35 -13.81 7.43
N LEU A 439 15.47 -15.13 7.48
CA LEU A 439 15.45 -15.93 8.71
C LEU A 439 16.70 -15.70 9.58
N CYS A 440 17.85 -15.48 8.94
CA CYS A 440 19.14 -15.31 9.63
C CYS A 440 19.18 -14.00 10.43
N GLN A 441 18.70 -12.91 9.83
CA GLN A 441 18.65 -11.57 10.44
C GLN A 441 17.70 -11.52 11.66
N LEU A 442 16.70 -12.42 11.69
CA LEU A 442 15.72 -12.52 12.78
C LEU A 442 16.25 -13.19 14.07
N ILE A 443 17.17 -14.16 13.97
CA ILE A 443 17.44 -15.09 15.08
C ILE A 443 18.74 -14.79 15.86
N GLY A 444 19.80 -14.30 15.21
CA GLY A 444 21.03 -13.83 15.87
C GLY A 444 21.89 -14.87 16.61
N THR A 445 21.45 -16.12 16.74
CA THR A 445 22.28 -17.27 17.16
C THR A 445 22.42 -18.27 16.03
N LYS A 446 23.57 -18.95 15.97
CA LYS A 446 23.78 -20.04 15.02
C LYS A 446 23.23 -21.37 15.52
N GLU A 447 22.80 -22.21 14.58
CA GLU A 447 22.19 -23.51 14.82
C GLU A 447 23.17 -24.68 14.50
N PRO A 448 23.71 -25.40 15.52
CA PRO A 448 24.68 -26.47 15.32
C PRO A 448 24.09 -27.89 15.23
N ILE A 449 22.81 -28.08 15.50
CA ILE A 449 22.18 -29.40 15.63
C ILE A 449 21.68 -29.93 14.29
N LEU A 450 21.06 -29.09 13.45
CA LEU A 450 20.62 -29.51 12.11
C LEU A 450 21.78 -30.01 11.22
N PRO A 451 22.96 -29.35 11.15
CA PRO A 451 24.12 -29.88 10.45
C PRO A 451 24.57 -31.26 10.98
N ALA A 452 24.56 -31.45 12.29
CA ALA A 452 24.98 -32.71 12.92
C ALA A 452 23.99 -33.85 12.64
N LEU A 453 22.69 -33.59 12.71
CA LEU A 453 21.65 -34.58 12.40
C LEU A 453 21.62 -34.95 10.91
N ALA A 454 21.88 -33.99 10.00
CA ALA A 454 22.05 -34.28 8.57
C ALA A 454 23.22 -35.24 8.30
N ALA A 455 24.35 -35.07 9.00
CA ALA A 455 25.50 -35.96 8.89
C ALA A 455 25.25 -37.37 9.46
N ILE A 456 24.46 -37.49 10.53
CA ILE A 456 24.03 -38.78 11.11
C ILE A 456 23.03 -39.47 10.18
N TRP A 457 22.08 -38.73 9.61
CA TRP A 457 21.13 -39.23 8.61
C TRP A 457 21.85 -39.77 7.37
N GLN A 458 22.78 -38.99 6.79
CA GLN A 458 23.56 -39.43 5.62
C GLN A 458 24.37 -40.71 5.91
N ARG A 459 24.85 -40.91 7.15
CA ARG A 459 25.52 -42.15 7.57
C ARG A 459 24.60 -43.36 7.51
N ARG A 460 23.38 -43.23 8.05
CA ARG A 460 22.32 -44.27 7.99
C ARG A 460 22.00 -44.65 6.55
N GLU A 461 21.77 -43.67 5.67
CA GLU A 461 21.41 -43.93 4.26
C GLU A 461 22.55 -44.60 3.47
N ASN A 462 23.81 -44.34 3.84
CA ASN A 462 24.98 -45.05 3.28
C ASN A 462 25.12 -46.51 3.77
N GLY A 463 24.29 -46.96 4.72
CA GLY A 463 24.37 -48.30 5.31
C GLY A 463 25.59 -48.51 6.22
N GLU A 464 26.21 -47.44 6.72
CA GLU A 464 27.24 -47.53 7.77
C GLU A 464 26.59 -47.99 9.11
N PRO A 465 27.30 -48.78 9.94
CA PRO A 465 26.81 -49.13 11.27
C PRO A 465 26.92 -47.95 12.24
N SER A 466 26.00 -47.90 13.21
CA SER A 466 26.04 -46.95 14.34
C SER A 466 27.32 -47.11 15.16
N ARG A 467 27.94 -45.99 15.54
CA ARG A 467 29.29 -45.95 16.15
C ARG A 467 29.28 -46.03 17.68
N ASN A 468 28.15 -45.74 18.32
CA ASN A 468 27.88 -45.98 19.74
C ASN A 468 26.37 -46.22 19.95
N THR A 469 25.98 -46.53 21.20
CA THR A 469 24.58 -46.78 21.58
C THR A 469 23.67 -45.56 21.37
N PHE A 470 24.21 -44.34 21.40
CA PHE A 470 23.40 -43.14 21.13
C PHE A 470 23.04 -43.02 19.65
N GLU A 471 23.98 -43.26 18.74
CA GLU A 471 23.70 -43.31 17.30
C GLU A 471 22.77 -44.49 16.95
N GLU A 472 22.85 -45.62 17.69
CA GLU A 472 21.92 -46.75 17.58
C GLU A 472 20.48 -46.40 18.02
N GLU A 473 20.31 -45.65 19.12
CA GLU A 473 19.01 -45.10 19.53
C GLU A 473 18.44 -44.14 18.46
N LEU A 474 19.27 -43.25 17.88
CA LEU A 474 18.85 -42.33 16.82
C LEU A 474 18.47 -43.07 15.53
N TYR A 475 19.22 -44.09 15.11
CA TYR A 475 18.88 -44.92 13.94
C TYR A 475 17.57 -45.67 14.17
N THR A 476 17.30 -46.08 15.41
CA THR A 476 16.03 -46.70 15.82
C THR A 476 14.87 -45.70 15.73
N VAL A 477 15.04 -44.45 16.16
CA VAL A 477 14.05 -43.38 15.96
C VAL A 477 13.75 -43.19 14.47
N PHE A 478 14.78 -42.97 13.65
CA PHE A 478 14.62 -42.78 12.20
C PHE A 478 13.99 -44.00 11.50
N GLY A 479 14.27 -45.23 11.97
CA GLY A 479 13.64 -46.47 11.49
C GLY A 479 12.21 -46.71 11.99
N SER A 480 11.76 -46.02 13.04
CA SER A 480 10.41 -46.16 13.61
C SER A 480 9.37 -45.24 12.95
N LEU A 481 9.81 -44.25 12.19
CA LEU A 481 8.96 -43.37 11.38
C LEU A 481 8.25 -44.15 10.26
N SER A 482 7.07 -43.69 9.82
CA SER A 482 6.40 -44.26 8.64
C SER A 482 7.25 -44.11 7.37
N SER A 483 7.04 -44.93 6.35
CA SER A 483 7.79 -44.83 5.07
C SER A 483 7.68 -43.44 4.44
N GLN A 484 6.45 -42.89 4.40
CA GLN A 484 6.17 -41.53 3.93
C GLN A 484 6.98 -40.47 4.72
N ASN A 485 7.09 -40.64 6.04
CA ASN A 485 7.87 -39.73 6.87
C ASN A 485 9.38 -39.87 6.65
N GLN A 486 9.88 -41.09 6.39
CA GLN A 486 11.29 -41.32 6.05
C GLN A 486 11.64 -40.73 4.68
N GLU A 487 10.77 -40.87 3.68
CA GLU A 487 10.94 -40.30 2.33
C GLU A 487 10.92 -38.77 2.35
N ALA A 488 9.96 -38.16 3.06
CA ALA A 488 9.88 -36.70 3.21
C ALA A 488 11.13 -36.13 3.93
N LEU A 489 11.59 -36.80 4.99
CA LEU A 489 12.78 -36.40 5.74
C LEU A 489 14.08 -36.56 4.91
N ALA A 490 14.17 -37.62 4.10
CA ALA A 490 15.27 -37.81 3.16
C ALA A 490 15.34 -36.69 2.11
N HIS A 491 14.19 -36.29 1.53
CA HIS A 491 14.15 -35.20 0.54
C HIS A 491 14.52 -33.85 1.16
N GLY A 492 14.07 -33.56 2.38
CA GLY A 492 14.48 -32.38 3.14
C GLY A 492 16.00 -32.33 3.36
N PHE A 493 16.60 -33.39 3.91
CA PHE A 493 18.05 -33.44 4.12
C PHE A 493 18.85 -33.37 2.81
N ALA A 494 18.38 -33.98 1.72
CA ALA A 494 19.03 -33.88 0.41
C ALA A 494 19.06 -32.43 -0.11
N ARG A 495 17.96 -31.68 0.05
CA ARG A 495 17.86 -30.26 -0.35
C ARG A 495 18.68 -29.34 0.56
N TYR A 496 18.76 -29.64 1.86
CA TYR A 496 19.73 -29.00 2.76
C TYR A 496 21.19 -29.21 2.31
N SER A 497 21.56 -30.45 1.92
CA SER A 497 22.90 -30.74 1.40
C SER A 497 23.19 -30.05 0.06
N GLU A 498 22.22 -29.96 -0.84
CA GLU A 498 22.33 -29.18 -2.09
C GLU A 498 22.57 -27.68 -1.79
N PHE A 499 21.79 -27.09 -0.88
CA PHE A 499 21.88 -25.69 -0.52
C PHE A 499 23.21 -25.34 0.17
N ARG A 500 23.62 -26.08 1.20
CA ARG A 500 24.94 -25.87 1.86
C ARG A 500 26.11 -26.18 0.93
N GLY A 501 25.95 -27.12 -0.01
CA GLY A 501 26.93 -27.42 -1.06
C GLY A 501 27.23 -26.24 -2.00
N ASN A 502 26.35 -25.22 -2.04
CA ASN A 502 26.56 -23.97 -2.78
C ASN A 502 27.17 -22.85 -1.91
N ASN A 503 27.54 -23.11 -0.65
CA ASN A 503 28.03 -22.13 0.35
C ASN A 503 26.99 -21.05 0.70
N LEU A 504 25.73 -21.47 0.90
CA LEU A 504 24.63 -20.60 1.31
C LEU A 504 24.23 -20.85 2.78
N GLY A 505 23.69 -19.83 3.45
CA GLY A 505 23.21 -19.91 4.84
C GLY A 505 24.28 -19.86 5.93
N ASP A 506 25.53 -19.53 5.60
CA ASP A 506 26.66 -19.51 6.52
C ASP A 506 26.54 -18.50 7.68
N CYS A 507 25.60 -17.56 7.64
CA CYS A 507 25.31 -16.69 8.78
C CYS A 507 24.47 -17.39 9.86
N PHE A 508 23.65 -18.39 9.49
CA PHE A 508 22.66 -19.05 10.35
C PHE A 508 23.10 -20.42 10.87
N PHE A 509 23.79 -21.24 10.06
CA PHE A 509 24.21 -22.59 10.48
C PHE A 509 25.62 -22.60 11.12
N ASP A 510 25.87 -23.55 12.03
CA ASP A 510 27.19 -23.84 12.63
C ASP A 510 27.60 -25.30 12.44
N ASP A 511 28.55 -25.54 11.53
CA ASP A 511 28.98 -26.89 11.20
C ASP A 511 29.98 -27.49 12.20
N GLN A 512 30.37 -26.83 13.30
CA GLN A 512 31.41 -27.36 14.20
C GLN A 512 31.05 -28.76 14.74
N LEU A 513 29.82 -28.93 15.24
CA LEU A 513 29.38 -30.21 15.81
C LEU A 513 29.32 -31.33 14.74
N ALA A 514 28.95 -30.99 13.50
CA ALA A 514 28.95 -31.91 12.38
C ALA A 514 30.37 -32.33 11.96
N ASN A 515 31.35 -31.40 12.01
CA ASN A 515 32.74 -31.69 11.70
C ASN A 515 33.42 -32.61 12.73
N GLU A 516 33.00 -32.58 14.00
CA GLU A 516 33.55 -33.48 15.03
C GLU A 516 33.11 -34.96 14.82
N LEU A 517 31.90 -35.20 14.30
CA LEU A 517 31.37 -36.54 13.95
C LEU A 517 32.20 -37.30 12.90
N VAL A 518 33.04 -36.59 12.13
CA VAL A 518 33.97 -37.20 11.17
C VAL A 518 35.01 -38.06 11.90
N ASN A 519 35.47 -37.62 13.08
CA ASN A 519 36.67 -38.15 13.75
C ASN A 519 36.37 -38.96 15.02
N ARG A 520 35.21 -38.76 15.67
CA ARG A 520 34.79 -39.51 16.88
C ARG A 520 33.28 -39.75 16.90
N PRO A 521 32.79 -40.81 17.59
CA PRO A 521 31.38 -40.87 17.96
C PRO A 521 31.02 -39.71 18.90
N LEU A 522 29.77 -39.28 18.86
CA LEU A 522 29.23 -38.24 19.73
C LEU A 522 28.43 -38.88 20.87
N GLU A 523 28.73 -38.49 22.10
CA GLU A 523 28.12 -39.09 23.28
C GLU A 523 26.80 -38.43 23.66
N LYS A 524 25.87 -39.24 24.18
CA LYS A 524 24.50 -38.82 24.54
C LYS A 524 24.47 -37.60 25.46
N ALA A 525 25.32 -37.59 26.49
CA ALA A 525 25.46 -36.47 27.43
C ALA A 525 26.04 -35.21 26.76
N GLU A 526 26.90 -35.36 25.73
CA GLU A 526 27.47 -34.23 25.01
C GLU A 526 26.45 -33.62 24.04
N PHE A 527 25.70 -34.42 23.28
CA PHE A 527 24.61 -33.93 22.43
C PHE A 527 23.48 -33.31 23.28
N ALA A 528 23.10 -33.94 24.40
CA ALA A 528 22.17 -33.39 25.38
C ALA A 528 22.68 -32.05 25.97
N SER A 529 23.96 -31.97 26.31
CA SER A 529 24.60 -30.75 26.81
C SER A 529 24.62 -29.65 25.74
N LYS A 530 24.90 -29.97 24.46
CA LYS A 530 24.86 -28.99 23.35
C LYS A 530 23.43 -28.50 23.07
N MET A 531 22.44 -29.40 23.04
CA MET A 531 21.00 -29.06 22.95
C MET A 531 20.56 -28.16 24.11
N MET A 532 20.87 -28.54 25.35
CA MET A 532 20.55 -27.75 26.53
C MET A 532 21.32 -26.43 26.57
N HIS A 533 22.59 -26.38 26.13
CA HIS A 533 23.34 -25.12 26.07
C HIS A 533 22.86 -24.21 24.95
N LEU A 534 22.47 -24.72 23.78
CA LEU A 534 21.81 -23.93 22.73
C LEU A 534 20.58 -23.22 23.32
N GLY A 535 19.66 -23.99 23.92
CA GLY A 535 18.44 -23.46 24.52
C GLY A 535 18.65 -22.60 25.77
N LEU A 536 19.56 -22.96 26.68
CA LEU A 536 19.86 -22.21 27.91
C LEU A 536 20.75 -20.99 27.68
N LYS A 537 21.53 -20.96 26.59
CA LYS A 537 22.24 -19.75 26.15
C LYS A 537 21.28 -18.80 25.46
N PHE A 538 20.49 -19.30 24.51
CA PHE A 538 19.42 -18.54 23.84
C PHE A 538 18.42 -17.95 24.85
N ALA A 539 18.00 -18.72 25.86
CA ALA A 539 17.18 -18.19 26.95
C ALA A 539 18.01 -17.33 27.93
N GLY A 540 19.07 -17.87 28.54
CA GLY A 540 19.78 -17.22 29.65
C GLY A 540 20.42 -15.87 29.31
N GLN A 541 20.90 -15.68 28.08
CA GLN A 541 21.41 -14.38 27.62
C GLN A 541 20.33 -13.29 27.58
N GLN A 542 19.07 -13.65 27.38
CA GLN A 542 17.93 -12.72 27.37
C GLN A 542 17.44 -12.37 28.78
N LEU A 543 18.05 -12.93 29.83
CA LEU A 543 17.41 -13.05 31.15
C LEU A 543 18.32 -12.81 32.38
N PHE A 544 19.65 -12.83 32.23
CA PHE A 544 20.60 -12.68 33.34
C PHE A 544 21.95 -12.08 32.91
N ASN A 545 22.00 -10.78 32.63
CA ASN A 545 23.24 -10.16 32.09
C ASN A 545 24.42 -10.04 33.09
N GLY A 546 24.19 -10.25 34.40
CA GLY A 546 25.16 -9.94 35.46
C GLY A 546 25.83 -11.10 36.20
N SER A 547 25.35 -12.33 36.08
CA SER A 547 25.86 -13.48 36.87
C SER A 547 26.78 -14.43 36.10
N GLY A 548 26.74 -14.41 34.77
CA GLY A 548 27.38 -15.41 33.89
C GLY A 548 26.76 -16.82 33.95
N GLY A 549 26.10 -17.20 35.07
CA GLY A 549 25.41 -18.47 35.27
C GLY A 549 25.42 -19.06 36.70
N ASP A 550 26.22 -18.48 37.63
CA ASP A 550 26.66 -19.14 38.86
C ASP A 550 25.80 -18.93 40.15
N MET A 551 26.08 -19.71 41.22
CA MET A 551 25.41 -19.70 42.54
C MET A 551 26.38 -19.50 43.73
N GLY A 552 25.92 -18.97 44.89
CA GLY A 552 26.70 -18.86 46.14
C GLY A 552 26.07 -17.92 47.21
N PRO A 553 26.60 -17.82 48.45
CA PRO A 553 25.93 -17.13 49.57
C PRO A 553 26.38 -15.67 49.90
N GLY A 554 27.19 -15.00 49.07
CA GLY A 554 27.57 -13.59 49.29
C GLY A 554 28.64 -13.31 50.38
N GLN A 555 28.74 -12.04 50.82
CA GLN A 555 29.69 -11.55 51.84
C GLN A 555 29.00 -10.78 53.00
N VAL A 556 29.64 -10.81 54.18
CA VAL A 556 29.07 -10.41 55.49
C VAL A 556 29.14 -8.90 55.79
N ARG A 557 28.11 -8.33 56.46
CA ARG A 557 27.97 -6.89 56.82
C ARG A 557 27.90 -6.59 58.34
N PRO A 558 28.59 -5.53 58.82
CA PRO A 558 28.23 -4.74 60.02
C PRO A 558 27.36 -3.51 59.66
N TRP A 559 26.48 -3.06 60.57
CA TRP A 559 25.23 -2.37 60.19
C TRP A 559 25.07 -0.88 60.58
N THR A 560 24.29 -0.13 59.78
CA THR A 560 23.48 1.05 60.21
C THR A 560 22.16 1.14 59.42
N ARG A 561 21.15 1.87 59.97
CA ARG A 561 19.79 2.13 59.43
C ARG A 561 19.64 3.59 58.98
N PRO A 562 18.91 3.92 57.89
CA PRO A 562 18.36 5.25 57.63
C PRO A 562 17.05 5.51 58.41
N PRO A 563 16.83 6.69 59.01
CA PRO A 563 15.56 7.02 59.67
C PRO A 563 14.43 7.23 58.66
N ALA A 564 13.18 7.08 59.11
CA ALA A 564 12.01 7.51 58.34
C ALA A 564 11.88 9.04 58.38
N ILE A 565 11.12 9.63 57.43
CA ILE A 565 10.91 11.08 57.36
C ILE A 565 10.22 11.57 58.65
N GLY A 566 10.98 12.27 59.50
CA GLY A 566 10.52 12.82 60.78
C GLY A 566 11.01 12.10 62.05
N GLU A 567 11.85 11.05 61.95
CA GLU A 567 12.32 10.26 63.10
C GLU A 567 13.75 10.60 63.53
N GLU A 568 13.96 11.22 64.69
CA GLU A 568 15.29 11.33 65.32
C GLU A 568 15.67 10.01 66.01
N VAL A 569 16.75 9.37 65.56
CA VAL A 569 17.22 8.08 66.12
C VAL A 569 18.64 8.24 66.69
N THR A 570 18.75 8.18 68.03
CA THR A 570 19.98 8.50 68.77
C THR A 570 20.94 7.31 69.01
N THR A 571 20.56 6.08 68.64
CA THR A 571 21.48 4.92 68.63
C THR A 571 21.22 4.00 67.43
N PRO A 572 22.27 3.54 66.71
CA PRO A 572 22.10 2.65 65.57
C PRO A 572 21.87 1.19 66.03
N ASN A 573 20.73 0.62 65.66
CA ASN A 573 20.44 -0.81 65.84
C ASN A 573 19.87 -1.41 64.54
N PRO A 574 20.30 -2.62 64.11
CA PRO A 574 19.97 -3.17 62.80
C PRO A 574 18.55 -3.75 62.69
N ARG A 575 18.02 -3.72 61.47
CA ARG A 575 16.85 -4.48 61.00
C ARG A 575 17.05 -4.86 59.53
N PRO A 576 16.56 -6.03 59.08
CA PRO A 576 16.53 -6.38 57.66
C PRO A 576 15.54 -5.46 56.91
N TRP A 577 15.80 -5.17 55.63
CA TRP A 577 14.94 -4.33 54.78
C TRP A 577 14.72 -4.97 53.41
N ILE A 578 13.48 -5.29 53.05
CA ILE A 578 13.17 -5.74 51.69
C ILE A 578 13.24 -4.50 50.79
N THR A 579 14.08 -4.52 49.76
CA THR A 579 13.96 -3.55 48.66
C THR A 579 12.88 -4.01 47.69
N ALA A 580 12.82 -5.31 47.37
CA ALA A 580 11.93 -5.84 46.34
C ALA A 580 11.38 -7.26 46.59
N ILE A 581 10.19 -7.51 46.05
CA ILE A 581 9.72 -8.82 45.60
C ILE A 581 10.08 -8.98 44.12
N ARG A 582 10.37 -10.20 43.71
CA ARG A 582 10.36 -10.67 42.32
C ARG A 582 9.35 -11.84 42.33
N PRO A 583 8.16 -11.79 41.67
CA PRO A 583 7.02 -12.73 41.87
C PRO A 583 7.27 -14.21 41.56
N ASP A 584 8.51 -14.57 41.31
CA ASP A 584 8.83 -15.08 40.01
C ASP A 584 10.22 -15.72 40.22
N GLY A 585 10.23 -16.99 40.61
CA GLY A 585 11.30 -17.62 41.41
C GLY A 585 12.69 -17.71 40.80
N SER A 586 12.87 -17.27 39.56
CA SER A 586 14.19 -16.82 39.12
C SER A 586 14.13 -15.72 38.07
N SER A 587 13.06 -14.93 37.97
CA SER A 587 13.07 -13.51 37.46
C SER A 587 14.46 -12.68 37.78
N THR A 588 15.73 -11.05 36.79
CA THR A 588 16.31 -9.56 37.07
C THR A 588 15.43 -8.23 37.37
N ASN A 589 14.09 -8.20 37.17
CA ASN A 589 12.95 -7.33 37.63
C ASN A 589 12.74 -7.24 39.15
N GLU A 590 12.34 -6.07 39.65
CA GLU A 590 12.02 -5.84 41.06
C GLU A 590 10.76 -5.00 41.30
N PHE A 591 9.84 -5.55 42.09
CA PHE A 591 8.59 -4.92 42.47
C PHE A 591 8.65 -4.48 43.93
N GLY A 592 8.40 -3.20 44.16
CA GLY A 592 8.50 -2.56 45.46
C GLY A 592 7.44 -1.48 45.63
N ASN A 593 7.60 -0.68 46.67
CA ASN A 593 6.77 0.49 46.95
C ASN A 593 7.69 1.68 47.32
N THR A 594 7.11 2.87 47.49
CA THR A 594 7.88 4.09 47.80
C THR A 594 8.57 4.08 49.17
N GLU A 595 8.37 3.03 49.98
CA GLU A 595 9.10 2.77 51.24
C GLU A 595 10.27 1.79 51.04
N SER A 596 10.13 0.80 50.15
CA SER A 596 11.11 -0.27 49.94
C SER A 596 12.28 0.15 49.06
N PHE A 597 12.03 0.95 48.02
CA PHE A 597 13.10 1.50 47.19
C PHE A 597 13.70 2.73 47.84
N ILE A 598 14.89 2.54 48.42
CA ILE A 598 15.73 3.61 48.97
C ILE A 598 16.88 3.84 47.99
N ALA A 599 17.05 5.09 47.55
CA ALA A 599 18.17 5.51 46.70
C ALA A 599 19.46 5.76 47.51
N ALA A 600 20.57 5.91 46.82
CA ALA A 600 21.83 6.32 47.43
C ALA A 600 21.77 7.78 47.94
N PRO A 601 22.59 8.17 48.94
CA PRO A 601 22.59 9.54 49.45
C PRO A 601 22.99 10.56 48.37
N GLY A 602 22.04 11.40 47.95
CA GLY A 602 22.21 12.40 46.89
C GLY A 602 21.45 12.06 45.59
N ASP A 603 21.11 10.78 45.40
CA ASP A 603 20.37 10.29 44.23
C ASP A 603 18.85 10.21 44.50
N SER A 604 18.06 10.17 43.42
CA SER A 604 16.64 9.81 43.45
C SER A 604 16.43 8.35 43.04
N VAL A 605 15.31 7.74 43.43
CA VAL A 605 14.92 6.42 42.91
C VAL A 605 14.50 6.57 41.46
N ASP A 606 15.23 5.89 40.57
CA ASP A 606 14.89 5.80 39.15
C ASP A 606 13.92 4.62 38.90
N TRP A 607 12.64 4.94 38.77
CA TRP A 607 11.55 3.98 38.68
C TRP A 607 11.43 3.38 37.28
N LYS A 608 11.64 2.07 37.16
CA LYS A 608 11.69 1.36 35.88
C LYS A 608 10.29 1.04 35.36
N GLY A 609 10.11 1.06 34.04
CA GLY A 609 8.79 0.96 33.39
C GLY A 609 7.92 -0.22 33.86
N TYR A 610 8.52 -1.40 34.02
CA TYR A 610 7.82 -2.61 34.49
C TYR A 610 7.32 -2.52 35.95
N GLN A 611 7.88 -1.61 36.76
CA GLN A 611 7.52 -1.40 38.17
C GLN A 611 6.20 -0.65 38.30
N PHE A 612 5.72 -0.06 37.21
CA PHE A 612 4.40 0.52 37.10
C PHE A 612 3.39 -0.55 36.69
N ALA A 613 2.19 -0.49 37.27
CA ALA A 613 1.08 -1.30 36.82
C ALA A 613 0.82 -0.96 35.34
N GLN A 614 0.66 -1.96 34.49
CA GLN A 614 0.55 -1.77 33.04
C GLN A 614 -0.61 -2.57 32.47
N THR A 615 -1.29 -1.98 31.49
CA THR A 615 -2.28 -2.63 30.63
C THR A 615 -1.68 -2.77 29.25
N CYS A 616 -1.37 -4.01 28.86
CA CYS A 616 -0.71 -4.32 27.60
C CYS A 616 -1.72 -4.66 26.50
N ARG A 617 -1.53 -4.06 25.32
CA ARG A 617 -2.09 -4.50 24.05
C ARG A 617 -0.99 -5.24 23.32
N PHE A 618 -1.29 -6.41 22.77
CA PHE A 618 -0.28 -7.20 22.08
C PHE A 618 -0.53 -7.02 20.59
N GLU A 619 0.41 -6.33 19.96
CA GLU A 619 0.52 -6.18 18.53
C GLU A 619 1.55 -7.21 18.02
N THR A 620 1.63 -7.40 16.71
CA THR A 620 2.56 -8.35 16.12
C THR A 620 3.60 -7.57 15.36
N ASN A 621 4.86 -7.97 15.52
CA ASN A 621 5.95 -7.25 14.90
C ASN A 621 6.13 -7.70 13.46
N VAL A 622 6.71 -6.74 12.75
CA VAL A 622 7.29 -6.83 11.43
C VAL A 622 7.78 -8.24 11.02
N SER A 623 8.65 -8.87 11.79
CA SER A 623 9.27 -10.17 11.48
C SER A 623 8.58 -11.42 12.06
N GLY A 624 7.33 -11.34 12.51
CA GLY A 624 6.56 -12.51 12.96
C GLY A 624 6.62 -12.87 14.45
N GLY A 625 7.12 -11.98 15.30
CA GLY A 625 7.02 -12.06 16.77
C GLY A 625 5.83 -11.27 17.33
N ILE A 626 5.54 -11.41 18.63
CA ILE A 626 4.57 -10.55 19.35
C ILE A 626 5.32 -9.37 19.99
N ILE A 627 4.82 -8.14 19.87
CA ILE A 627 5.25 -6.98 20.66
C ILE A 627 4.11 -6.51 21.58
N ALA A 628 4.43 -6.29 22.85
CA ALA A 628 3.47 -5.80 23.84
C ALA A 628 3.58 -4.28 24.04
N HIS A 629 2.59 -3.53 23.57
CA HIS A 629 2.41 -2.10 23.79
C HIS A 629 1.72 -1.88 25.15
N CYS A 630 2.50 -1.51 26.17
CA CYS A 630 2.08 -1.54 27.57
C CYS A 630 1.93 -0.15 28.21
N ASP A 631 0.72 0.42 28.13
CA ASP A 631 0.35 1.67 28.80
C ASP A 631 0.44 1.53 30.33
N ARG A 632 0.86 2.59 31.02
CA ARG A 632 0.84 2.64 32.50
C ARG A 632 -0.57 2.89 33.03
N VAL A 633 -0.90 2.25 34.15
CA VAL A 633 -2.16 2.43 34.86
C VAL A 633 -2.03 3.65 35.78
N HIS A 634 -2.75 4.71 35.43
CA HIS A 634 -2.97 5.87 36.28
C HIS A 634 -4.05 5.57 37.34
N PRO A 635 -4.06 6.23 38.52
CA PRO A 635 -5.15 6.09 39.48
C PRO A 635 -6.45 6.65 38.86
N PRO A 636 -7.61 5.99 39.07
CA PRO A 636 -8.86 6.40 38.45
C PRO A 636 -9.30 7.79 38.92
N PRO A 637 -9.82 8.65 38.02
CA PRO A 637 -10.29 9.98 38.39
C PRO A 637 -11.45 9.88 39.39
N GLY A 638 -11.39 10.69 40.45
CA GLY A 638 -12.39 10.67 41.53
C GLY A 638 -13.79 11.05 41.04
N SER A 639 -14.79 10.29 41.50
CA SER A 639 -16.20 10.58 41.22
C SER A 639 -16.60 11.98 41.72
N PRO A 640 -17.46 12.73 40.99
CA PRO A 640 -17.87 14.07 41.39
C PRO A 640 -18.44 14.12 42.82
N GLY A 641 -17.74 14.83 43.72
CA GLY A 641 -18.10 14.96 45.13
C GLY A 641 -17.18 14.22 46.12
N GLN A 642 -16.26 13.37 45.65
CA GLN A 642 -15.23 12.75 46.48
C GLN A 642 -13.98 13.65 46.54
N LEU A 643 -13.53 14.06 47.73
CA LEU A 643 -12.33 14.93 47.87
C LEU A 643 -11.02 14.23 47.46
N PHE A 644 -11.01 12.90 47.51
CA PHE A 644 -9.93 12.05 47.02
C PHE A 644 -10.58 10.86 46.31
N GLY A 645 -10.08 10.49 45.13
CA GLY A 645 -10.50 9.27 44.43
C GLY A 645 -9.94 8.01 45.10
N PRO A 646 -10.41 6.81 44.73
CA PRO A 646 -9.77 5.57 45.14
C PRO A 646 -8.37 5.52 44.53
N GLY A 647 -7.34 5.48 45.38
CA GLY A 647 -5.94 5.44 44.96
C GLY A 647 -5.53 4.11 44.31
N CYS A 648 -4.26 4.00 43.97
CA CYS A 648 -3.67 2.80 43.40
C CYS A 648 -3.93 1.55 44.24
N GLU A 649 -4.12 0.41 43.58
CA GLU A 649 -4.59 -0.85 44.17
C GLU A 649 -3.76 -1.35 45.37
N GLY A 650 -2.45 -1.08 45.37
CA GLY A 650 -1.56 -1.44 46.49
C GLY A 650 -1.66 -0.51 47.72
N GLY A 651 -2.45 0.57 47.64
CA GLY A 651 -2.54 1.64 48.63
C GLY A 651 -1.53 2.77 48.38
N ASN A 652 -1.46 3.74 49.30
CA ASN A 652 -0.75 5.01 49.09
C ASN A 652 0.74 4.88 48.74
N TYR A 653 1.45 3.86 49.24
CA TYR A 653 2.86 3.62 48.90
C TYR A 653 3.06 3.04 47.48
N TYR A 654 1.98 2.65 46.80
CA TYR A 654 1.96 2.19 45.41
C TYR A 654 1.51 3.30 44.43
N HIS A 655 1.55 4.56 44.85
CA HIS A 655 1.22 5.72 44.02
C HIS A 655 2.44 6.64 43.89
N ILE A 656 2.80 7.01 42.66
CA ILE A 656 3.91 7.94 42.39
C ILE A 656 3.59 8.86 41.20
N LEU A 657 3.75 10.17 41.39
CA LEU A 657 3.32 11.21 40.44
C LEU A 657 1.85 11.02 40.02
N ASN A 658 1.59 10.53 38.80
CA ASN A 658 0.26 10.23 38.26
C ASN A 658 0.08 8.73 37.95
N ASP A 659 0.98 7.85 38.40
CA ASP A 659 1.04 6.45 37.99
C ASP A 659 0.95 5.51 39.21
N CYS A 660 0.42 4.31 38.97
CA CYS A 660 0.37 3.25 39.96
C CYS A 660 1.53 2.26 39.81
N LEU A 661 2.07 1.79 40.93
CA LEU A 661 3.09 0.76 40.99
C LEU A 661 2.47 -0.65 40.91
N ARG A 662 3.15 -1.55 40.21
CA ARG A 662 2.67 -2.90 39.89
C ARG A 662 2.75 -3.80 41.11
N ILE A 663 1.61 -4.39 41.46
CA ILE A 663 1.58 -5.51 42.39
C ILE A 663 2.06 -6.76 41.65
N PRO A 664 3.11 -7.46 42.12
CA PRO A 664 3.59 -8.72 41.56
C PRO A 664 2.57 -9.85 41.74
N SER A 665 2.40 -10.75 40.77
CA SER A 665 1.40 -11.85 40.80
C SER A 665 2.02 -13.25 40.88
N GLN A 666 1.37 -14.17 41.58
CA GLN A 666 1.83 -15.54 41.85
C GLN A 666 0.65 -16.52 41.95
N ARG A 667 0.81 -17.82 41.65
CA ARG A 667 -0.25 -18.81 41.92
C ARG A 667 -0.13 -19.34 43.33
N ALA A 668 -1.28 -19.74 43.87
CA ALA A 668 -1.31 -20.78 44.88
C ALA A 668 -0.48 -22.00 44.38
N GLY A 669 0.66 -22.28 45.01
CA GLY A 669 1.61 -23.35 44.64
C GLY A 669 2.93 -22.89 43.98
N GLY A 670 3.10 -21.61 43.63
CA GLY A 670 4.29 -21.11 42.91
C GLY A 670 5.31 -20.36 43.78
N SER A 671 6.59 -20.30 43.37
CA SER A 671 7.65 -19.59 44.13
C SER A 671 8.00 -18.18 43.61
N ILE A 672 8.18 -17.27 44.58
CA ILE A 672 8.70 -15.89 44.46
C ILE A 672 10.18 -15.82 44.88
N ARG A 673 10.80 -14.65 44.72
CA ARG A 673 12.15 -14.28 45.18
C ARG A 673 12.14 -12.89 45.85
N LEU A 674 13.01 -12.61 46.83
CA LEU A 674 13.08 -11.33 47.57
C LEU A 674 14.51 -10.76 47.55
N ARG A 675 14.70 -9.42 47.51
CA ARG A 675 16.02 -8.73 47.51
C ARG A 675 16.08 -7.61 48.56
N GLY A 676 17.29 -7.19 48.96
CA GLY A 676 17.53 -5.91 49.66
C GLY A 676 18.57 -5.93 50.78
N PHE A 677 19.28 -7.04 50.97
CA PHE A 677 20.08 -7.32 52.16
C PHE A 677 21.45 -7.87 51.74
N ASN A 678 22.50 -7.62 52.54
CA ASN A 678 23.70 -8.48 52.51
C ASN A 678 23.48 -9.58 53.54
N PHE A 679 23.51 -10.85 53.15
CA PHE A 679 23.21 -11.94 54.08
C PHE A 679 24.42 -12.41 54.90
N ILE A 680 24.13 -12.94 56.09
CA ILE A 680 25.12 -13.55 57.00
C ILE A 680 24.80 -15.03 57.30
N THR A 681 23.68 -15.52 56.77
CA THR A 681 23.17 -16.88 56.90
C THR A 681 22.73 -17.39 55.53
N PRO A 682 22.84 -18.70 55.22
CA PRO A 682 22.30 -19.26 53.97
C PRO A 682 20.76 -19.26 53.88
N SER A 683 20.03 -18.88 54.94
CA SER A 683 18.56 -18.92 55.00
C SER A 683 17.93 -17.86 55.91
N VAL A 684 16.62 -17.60 55.71
CA VAL A 684 15.75 -16.65 56.45
C VAL A 684 14.27 -17.12 56.53
N LYS A 685 13.40 -16.41 57.27
CA LYS A 685 11.94 -16.69 57.37
C LYS A 685 11.06 -15.61 56.74
N VAL A 686 9.89 -16.00 56.21
CA VAL A 686 8.99 -15.13 55.40
C VAL A 686 7.52 -15.34 55.79
N HIS A 687 6.68 -14.30 55.69
CA HIS A 687 5.28 -14.29 56.16
C HIS A 687 4.30 -13.74 55.09
N LEU A 688 3.04 -14.19 55.03
CA LEU A 688 2.00 -13.68 54.11
C LEU A 688 0.61 -13.50 54.76
N GLN A 689 -0.19 -12.50 54.36
CA GLN A 689 -1.53 -12.16 54.91
C GLN A 689 -2.49 -11.63 53.83
N SER A 690 -3.76 -12.04 53.77
CA SER A 690 -4.73 -11.55 52.75
C SER A 690 -5.26 -10.13 53.02
N ARG A 691 -5.51 -9.36 51.95
CA ARG A 691 -6.09 -8.00 51.93
C ARG A 691 -7.55 -7.94 51.50
N ASP A 692 -7.97 -8.78 50.55
CA ASP A 692 -9.38 -8.79 50.10
C ASP A 692 -10.29 -9.49 51.12
N ASN A 693 -9.70 -10.25 52.05
CA ASN A 693 -10.37 -10.80 53.23
C ASN A 693 -9.47 -10.67 54.48
N PRO A 694 -9.32 -9.46 55.07
CA PRO A 694 -8.36 -9.20 56.15
C PRO A 694 -8.49 -10.06 57.43
N PRO A 695 -9.67 -10.57 57.86
CA PRO A 695 -9.80 -11.40 59.05
C PRO A 695 -9.17 -12.82 59.00
N LEU A 696 -8.42 -13.17 57.96
CA LEU A 696 -7.70 -14.45 57.86
C LEU A 696 -6.35 -14.41 58.60
N THR A 697 -5.79 -15.58 58.92
CA THR A 697 -4.53 -15.74 59.67
C THR A 697 -3.30 -15.70 58.75
N PRO A 698 -2.12 -15.19 59.20
CA PRO A 698 -0.91 -15.20 58.38
C PRO A 698 -0.25 -16.58 58.18
N ILE A 699 0.37 -16.78 57.02
CA ILE A 699 1.19 -17.96 56.64
C ILE A 699 2.68 -17.66 56.91
N ILE A 700 3.50 -18.66 57.29
CA ILE A 700 4.94 -18.49 57.62
C ILE A 700 5.82 -19.61 56.98
N LEU A 701 6.99 -19.24 56.45
CA LEU A 701 7.89 -20.07 55.61
C LEU A 701 9.39 -19.91 55.99
N GLU A 702 10.26 -20.80 55.50
CA GLU A 702 11.73 -20.74 55.66
C GLU A 702 12.45 -21.03 54.31
N CYS A 703 13.49 -20.24 53.98
CA CYS A 703 13.87 -19.93 52.58
C CYS A 703 15.40 -19.74 52.39
N VAL A 704 15.95 -19.95 51.18
CA VAL A 704 17.41 -20.03 50.87
C VAL A 704 17.94 -18.82 50.08
N VAL A 705 19.20 -18.43 50.34
CA VAL A 705 19.91 -17.24 49.78
C VAL A 705 20.79 -17.56 48.55
N TRP A 706 20.87 -16.61 47.61
CA TRP A 706 21.96 -16.44 46.63
C TRP A 706 22.53 -15.01 46.76
N GLY A 707 23.84 -14.82 46.60
CA GLY A 707 24.52 -13.52 46.68
C GLY A 707 25.75 -13.43 45.77
N ASP A 708 26.19 -12.21 45.47
CA ASP A 708 27.27 -11.99 44.48
C ASP A 708 28.70 -12.12 45.06
N ARG A 709 29.71 -12.15 44.17
CA ARG A 709 31.13 -12.34 44.55
C ARG A 709 31.90 -11.03 44.76
N ASN A 710 31.29 -9.86 44.52
CA ASN A 710 31.97 -8.56 44.36
C ASN A 710 31.59 -7.49 45.41
N ARG A 711 30.59 -7.76 46.26
CA ARG A 711 30.12 -6.88 47.36
C ARG A 711 30.61 -7.44 48.73
N PRO A 712 30.50 -6.73 49.89
CA PRO A 712 29.58 -5.64 50.24
C PRO A 712 29.87 -4.32 49.52
N VAL A 713 28.84 -3.49 49.35
CA VAL A 713 28.98 -2.14 48.81
C VAL A 713 29.14 -1.13 49.94
N HIS A 714 30.05 -0.20 49.75
CA HIS A 714 30.28 0.93 50.64
C HIS A 714 29.94 2.24 49.90
N ASP A 715 29.55 3.28 50.64
CA ASP A 715 29.50 4.65 50.13
C ASP A 715 30.92 5.23 50.00
N GLU A 716 31.04 6.44 49.46
CA GLU A 716 32.32 7.13 49.25
C GLU A 716 33.09 7.43 50.55
N GLN A 717 32.42 7.36 51.71
CA GLN A 717 33.04 7.49 53.03
C GLN A 717 33.43 6.12 53.64
N GLY A 718 33.31 5.03 52.87
CA GLY A 718 33.69 3.69 53.28
C GLY A 718 32.69 3.00 54.21
N LYS A 719 31.45 3.50 54.32
CA LYS A 719 30.40 2.93 55.19
C LYS A 719 29.46 2.02 54.40
N VAL A 720 29.14 0.84 54.95
CA VAL A 720 28.29 -0.15 54.26
C VAL A 720 26.85 0.34 54.18
N ILE A 721 26.29 0.32 52.97
CA ILE A 721 24.99 0.90 52.61
C ILE A 721 23.80 -0.07 52.82
N ALA A 722 22.60 0.38 52.47
CA ALA A 722 21.34 -0.38 52.54
C ALA A 722 20.31 0.10 51.47
N ASP A 723 20.81 0.58 50.33
CA ASP A 723 20.02 1.09 49.21
C ASP A 723 19.98 0.09 48.04
N LEU A 724 19.35 0.46 46.92
CA LEU A 724 19.18 -0.36 45.71
C LEU A 724 20.48 -0.96 45.12
N ARG A 725 21.68 -0.53 45.56
CA ARG A 725 22.96 -1.12 45.16
C ARG A 725 23.30 -2.45 45.86
N VAL A 726 22.44 -2.98 46.73
CA VAL A 726 22.61 -4.26 47.46
C VAL A 726 21.86 -5.42 46.78
N PHE A 727 22.57 -6.42 46.24
CA PHE A 727 21.99 -7.35 45.25
C PHE A 727 21.65 -8.79 45.70
N ASP A 728 22.00 -9.25 46.90
CA ASP A 728 21.69 -10.63 47.31
C ASP A 728 20.16 -10.88 47.42
N TRP A 729 19.72 -12.11 47.13
CA TRP A 729 18.31 -12.49 47.02
C TRP A 729 17.94 -13.88 47.60
N VAL A 730 16.66 -14.09 47.91
CA VAL A 730 16.12 -15.29 48.60
C VAL A 730 14.90 -15.88 47.88
N ASP A 731 14.81 -17.20 47.73
CA ASP A 731 13.66 -17.91 47.09
C ASP A 731 12.62 -18.44 48.07
N VAL A 732 11.33 -18.21 47.78
CA VAL A 732 10.18 -18.40 48.70
C VAL A 732 8.99 -19.08 48.01
N PRO A 733 8.52 -20.26 48.46
CA PRO A 733 7.38 -20.98 47.85
C PRO A 733 6.01 -20.58 48.44
N ILE A 734 4.99 -20.31 47.62
CA ILE A 734 3.63 -19.98 48.07
C ILE A 734 2.74 -21.26 48.08
N PRO A 735 1.95 -21.53 49.14
CA PRO A 735 1.08 -22.73 49.22
C PRO A 735 -0.05 -22.76 48.17
N SER A 736 -0.49 -23.97 47.78
CA SER A 736 -1.65 -24.21 46.89
C SER A 736 -3.00 -24.22 47.61
N GLU A 737 -3.03 -24.71 48.85
CA GLU A 737 -4.15 -24.65 49.77
C GLU A 737 -3.83 -23.74 50.96
N HIS A 738 -4.86 -23.27 51.67
CA HIS A 738 -4.67 -22.52 52.91
C HIS A 738 -4.18 -23.47 54.03
N PRO A 739 -3.00 -23.26 54.65
CA PRO A 739 -2.39 -24.22 55.58
C PRO A 739 -3.31 -24.70 56.73
N ASP A 740 -4.08 -23.79 57.32
CA ASP A 740 -5.02 -24.12 58.41
C ASP A 740 -6.43 -24.56 57.93
N ARG A 741 -6.67 -24.75 56.63
CA ARG A 741 -7.98 -25.13 56.05
C ARG A 741 -7.84 -26.12 54.87
N PRO A 742 -7.66 -27.42 55.16
CA PRO A 742 -7.49 -28.44 54.13
C PRO A 742 -8.67 -28.52 53.13
N GLY A 743 -8.36 -28.80 51.87
CA GLY A 743 -9.33 -28.99 50.78
C GLY A 743 -10.01 -27.70 50.31
N SER A 744 -9.57 -26.53 50.79
CA SER A 744 -10.02 -25.21 50.30
C SER A 744 -8.92 -24.57 49.46
N PRO A 745 -9.13 -24.34 48.14
CA PRO A 745 -8.17 -23.61 47.32
C PRO A 745 -7.85 -22.25 47.93
N LEU A 746 -6.57 -21.85 47.88
CA LEU A 746 -6.18 -20.50 48.32
C LEU A 746 -6.88 -19.47 47.41
N ALA A 747 -7.60 -18.53 48.01
CA ALA A 747 -8.43 -17.59 47.25
C ALA A 747 -7.55 -16.62 46.43
N PRO A 748 -7.85 -16.42 45.12
CA PRO A 748 -7.20 -15.40 44.33
C PRO A 748 -7.57 -14.00 44.83
N GLY A 749 -6.60 -13.09 44.83
CA GLY A 749 -6.72 -11.78 45.49
C GLY A 749 -5.37 -11.25 45.99
N LEU A 750 -5.38 -10.14 46.72
CA LEU A 750 -4.20 -9.42 47.20
C LEU A 750 -3.76 -9.87 48.59
N TYR A 751 -2.44 -9.85 48.84
CA TYR A 751 -1.79 -10.28 50.08
C TYR A 751 -0.59 -9.37 50.45
N ASP A 752 -0.37 -9.09 51.73
CA ASP A 752 0.85 -8.46 52.27
C ASP A 752 1.92 -9.51 52.64
N ILE A 753 3.21 -9.15 52.54
CA ILE A 753 4.38 -10.03 52.79
C ILE A 753 5.55 -9.29 53.45
N TRP A 754 6.27 -9.95 54.37
CA TRP A 754 7.49 -9.46 55.03
C TRP A 754 8.43 -10.61 55.45
N ILE A 755 9.66 -10.31 55.90
CA ILE A 755 10.61 -11.31 56.44
C ILE A 755 10.95 -11.10 57.92
N SER A 756 11.45 -12.15 58.57
CA SER A 756 12.06 -12.05 59.90
C SER A 756 13.35 -12.88 60.05
N VAL A 757 14.30 -12.35 60.83
CA VAL A 757 15.64 -12.92 61.04
C VAL A 757 16.02 -12.82 62.53
N LYS A 758 16.74 -13.82 63.05
CA LYS A 758 17.27 -13.80 64.43
C LYS A 758 18.50 -12.89 64.51
N ASP A 759 18.57 -12.03 65.53
CA ASP A 759 19.70 -11.14 65.75
C ASP A 759 20.97 -11.92 66.17
N PRO A 760 22.18 -11.63 65.62
CA PRO A 760 23.42 -12.28 66.03
C PRO A 760 23.77 -12.14 67.51
N SER A 761 23.26 -11.11 68.19
CA SER A 761 23.43 -10.90 69.65
C SER A 761 22.42 -11.68 70.51
N SER A 762 21.48 -12.40 69.91
CA SER A 762 20.39 -13.07 70.62
C SER A 762 20.79 -14.38 71.31
N THR A 763 20.74 -14.37 72.65
CA THR A 763 20.83 -15.58 73.48
C THR A 763 19.52 -16.39 73.46
N PRO A 764 19.52 -17.65 73.93
CA PRO A 764 18.29 -18.45 74.06
C PRO A 764 17.32 -17.90 75.13
N GLU A 765 17.86 -17.27 76.17
CA GLU A 765 17.11 -16.73 77.32
C GLU A 765 16.40 -15.40 77.01
N ASN A 766 16.92 -14.65 76.03
CA ASN A 766 16.33 -13.40 75.57
C ASN A 766 16.34 -13.36 74.02
N PRO A 767 15.34 -13.98 73.36
CA PRO A 767 15.30 -14.10 71.92
C PRO A 767 14.98 -12.76 71.24
N ILE A 768 15.92 -12.25 70.44
CA ILE A 768 15.77 -11.01 69.68
C ILE A 768 15.56 -11.37 68.21
N VAL A 769 14.39 -11.02 67.69
CA VAL A 769 13.99 -11.17 66.28
C VAL A 769 13.86 -9.78 65.66
N ARG A 770 14.27 -9.64 64.40
CA ARG A 770 14.16 -8.41 63.62
C ARG A 770 13.28 -8.68 62.38
N GLU A 771 12.34 -7.79 62.12
CA GLU A 771 11.45 -7.84 60.94
C GLU A 771 11.72 -6.67 59.98
N SER A 772 11.30 -6.86 58.73
CA SER A 772 11.37 -5.86 57.66
C SER A 772 10.12 -4.99 57.52
N ASN A 773 10.18 -4.03 56.59
CA ASN A 773 9.03 -3.44 55.91
C ASN A 773 8.17 -4.49 55.19
N ARG A 774 7.00 -4.06 54.68
CA ARG A 774 5.99 -4.88 54.00
C ARG A 774 5.83 -4.51 52.53
N LEU A 775 5.64 -5.54 51.70
CA LEU A 775 5.25 -5.41 50.28
C LEU A 775 3.99 -6.23 49.99
N VAL A 776 3.48 -6.16 48.75
CA VAL A 776 2.19 -6.76 48.35
C VAL A 776 2.40 -7.76 47.22
N LEU A 777 1.59 -8.82 47.18
CA LEU A 777 1.58 -9.89 46.19
C LEU A 777 0.13 -10.21 45.80
N ARG A 778 -0.16 -10.46 44.53
CA ARG A 778 -1.44 -10.98 44.04
C ARG A 778 -1.37 -12.50 43.91
N VAL A 779 -2.47 -13.19 44.25
CA VAL A 779 -2.66 -14.62 44.10
C VAL A 779 -3.65 -14.91 42.98
N GLU A 780 -3.37 -15.93 42.17
CA GLU A 780 -4.16 -16.32 40.99
C GLU A 780 -5.00 -17.61 41.14
N PRO A 781 -6.01 -17.83 40.24
CA PRO A 781 -6.90 -18.99 40.27
C PRO A 781 -6.22 -20.36 40.20
N ASN A 782 -6.94 -21.36 40.71
CA ASN A 782 -6.58 -22.78 40.75
C ASN A 782 -6.83 -23.49 39.39
N GLU A 783 -6.18 -24.64 39.20
CA GLU A 783 -6.20 -25.45 37.97
C GLU A 783 -7.53 -26.15 37.64
N ASN A 784 -8.51 -26.21 38.54
CA ASN A 784 -9.80 -26.91 38.29
C ASN A 784 -10.84 -26.08 37.49
N VAL A 785 -10.44 -25.01 36.79
CA VAL A 785 -11.34 -24.17 35.96
C VAL A 785 -10.89 -24.19 34.50
N HIS A 786 -11.70 -24.78 33.64
CA HIS A 786 -11.39 -25.08 32.24
C HIS A 786 -12.08 -24.12 31.25
N PHE A 787 -11.46 -23.92 30.09
CA PHE A 787 -11.93 -23.08 29.00
C PHE A 787 -11.68 -23.75 27.64
N LEU A 788 -12.47 -23.40 26.61
CA LEU A 788 -12.39 -23.96 25.25
C LEU A 788 -12.52 -22.86 24.19
N LEU A 789 -11.55 -22.77 23.28
CA LEU A 789 -11.52 -21.87 22.12
C LEU A 789 -11.63 -22.65 20.80
N ARG A 790 -12.47 -22.17 19.87
CA ARG A 790 -12.74 -22.79 18.57
C ARG A 790 -12.74 -21.76 17.44
N SER A 791 -12.54 -22.20 16.21
CA SER A 791 -12.85 -21.43 14.99
C SER A 791 -13.86 -22.20 14.14
N GLN A 792 -14.80 -21.50 13.48
CA GLN A 792 -15.96 -22.16 12.84
C GLN A 792 -16.36 -21.60 11.46
N HIS A 793 -15.76 -20.51 11.00
CA HIS A 793 -16.12 -19.84 9.74
C HIS A 793 -14.95 -18.98 9.24
N GLY A 794 -14.84 -18.80 7.93
CA GLY A 794 -13.93 -17.86 7.30
C GLY A 794 -14.41 -17.44 5.92
N ARG A 795 -13.70 -16.51 5.27
CA ARG A 795 -14.02 -15.99 3.93
C ARG A 795 -12.80 -15.39 3.23
N CYS A 796 -12.80 -15.44 1.89
CA CYS A 796 -11.91 -14.64 1.06
C CYS A 796 -12.53 -13.23 0.87
N ILE A 797 -11.68 -12.19 0.90
CA ILE A 797 -12.06 -10.79 0.67
C ILE A 797 -11.34 -10.23 -0.57
N LYS A 798 -10.16 -10.77 -0.90
CA LYS A 798 -9.43 -10.55 -2.15
C LYS A 798 -8.36 -11.64 -2.28
N GLU A 799 -8.27 -12.32 -3.41
CA GLU A 799 -7.21 -13.32 -3.68
C GLU A 799 -5.82 -12.67 -3.89
N THR A 800 -4.75 -13.49 -3.96
CA THR A 800 -3.43 -12.99 -4.34
C THR A 800 -3.38 -12.63 -5.83
N PRO A 801 -2.93 -11.43 -6.21
CA PRO A 801 -2.90 -10.98 -7.60
C PRO A 801 -1.89 -11.76 -8.46
N GLY A 802 -2.44 -12.67 -9.26
CA GLY A 802 -1.74 -13.55 -10.18
C GLY A 802 -2.71 -14.27 -11.11
N GLY A 803 -2.18 -15.24 -11.86
CA GLY A 803 -2.99 -16.20 -12.62
C GLY A 803 -2.43 -17.60 -12.39
N GLY A 804 -3.09 -18.34 -11.51
CA GLY A 804 -2.67 -19.63 -11.00
C GLY A 804 -3.78 -20.25 -10.15
N ASP A 805 -3.51 -21.45 -9.65
CA ASP A 805 -4.33 -22.17 -8.68
C ASP A 805 -4.02 -21.57 -7.27
N ASP A 806 -5.01 -21.35 -6.39
CA ASP A 806 -4.91 -20.39 -5.27
C ASP A 806 -4.73 -21.00 -3.86
N GLU A 807 -4.25 -22.24 -3.74
CA GLU A 807 -4.58 -23.09 -2.59
C GLU A 807 -4.20 -22.54 -1.19
N ILE A 808 -5.23 -22.18 -0.43
CA ILE A 808 -5.14 -21.55 0.89
C ILE A 808 -4.93 -22.57 2.01
N TRP A 809 -3.76 -22.50 2.66
CA TRP A 809 -3.38 -23.40 3.76
C TRP A 809 -3.33 -22.68 5.11
N TRP A 810 -4.21 -23.07 6.06
CA TRP A 810 -4.24 -22.53 7.42
C TRP A 810 -3.68 -23.49 8.48
N ASP A 811 -2.73 -22.99 9.28
CA ASP A 811 -2.21 -23.67 10.46
C ASP A 811 -2.26 -22.77 11.70
N ALA A 812 -2.58 -23.34 12.86
CA ALA A 812 -2.43 -22.66 14.15
C ALA A 812 -1.40 -23.37 15.04
N PHE A 813 -0.60 -22.60 15.75
CA PHE A 813 0.40 -23.07 16.71
C PHE A 813 0.04 -22.51 18.08
N VAL A 814 -0.47 -23.37 18.96
CA VAL A 814 -1.00 -23.00 20.27
C VAL A 814 0.10 -23.19 21.32
N GLY A 815 0.66 -22.08 21.77
CA GLY A 815 1.75 -22.00 22.73
C GLY A 815 1.27 -21.58 24.12
N HIS A 816 1.54 -22.39 25.14
CA HIS A 816 1.15 -22.10 26.53
C HIS A 816 2.18 -21.19 27.23
N ILE A 817 2.09 -19.89 27.00
CA ILE A 817 2.93 -18.78 27.49
C ILE A 817 2.65 -18.44 28.97
N VAL A 818 3.17 -19.24 29.88
CA VAL A 818 3.24 -18.96 31.33
C VAL A 818 4.30 -17.91 31.60
N PRO A 819 4.16 -16.97 32.55
CA PRO A 819 5.33 -16.28 33.07
C PRO A 819 6.41 -17.20 33.64
N ASN A 820 7.52 -17.21 32.90
CA ASN A 820 8.85 -17.15 33.49
C ASN A 820 8.95 -15.87 34.36
N LYS A 821 9.81 -15.78 35.37
CA LYS A 821 10.83 -16.68 35.94
C LYS A 821 12.12 -16.77 35.12
N ILE A 822 12.88 -15.66 35.16
CA ILE A 822 14.13 -15.22 34.49
C ILE A 822 14.27 -13.62 34.66
N PRO A 823 14.91 -12.80 35.60
CA PRO A 823 13.62 -11.21 36.24
C PRO A 823 13.95 -10.25 34.95
N LEU A 824 13.55 -8.98 34.71
CA LEU A 824 14.24 -8.03 33.76
C LEU A 824 14.98 -6.81 34.39
N ASP A 825 16.13 -6.39 33.86
CA ASP A 825 16.79 -5.13 34.27
C ASP A 825 17.53 -4.36 33.16
N LEU A 826 16.86 -4.05 32.04
CA LEU A 826 17.26 -3.01 31.07
C LEU A 826 16.10 -2.69 30.11
N GLU A 827 15.14 -1.86 30.55
CA GLU A 827 14.02 -1.26 29.79
C GLU A 827 13.03 -2.18 29.03
N GLY A 828 13.34 -3.46 28.81
CA GLY A 828 12.48 -4.46 28.15
C GLY A 828 11.30 -4.98 29.00
N GLY A 829 10.48 -5.86 28.38
CA GLY A 829 9.22 -6.41 28.92
C GLY A 829 9.32 -7.86 29.43
N THR A 830 8.37 -8.28 30.28
CA THR A 830 8.44 -9.55 31.06
C THR A 830 8.61 -10.76 30.16
N ALA A 831 9.59 -11.62 30.48
CA ALA A 831 9.85 -12.84 29.73
C ALA A 831 8.93 -13.98 30.15
N PHE A 832 8.48 -14.79 29.18
CA PHE A 832 7.52 -15.86 29.39
C PHE A 832 8.09 -17.23 28.96
N ARG A 833 7.62 -18.29 29.61
CA ARG A 833 7.82 -19.72 29.33
C ARG A 833 6.66 -20.23 28.49
N VAL A 834 6.95 -20.66 27.27
CA VAL A 834 6.04 -21.54 26.52
C VAL A 834 6.19 -22.95 27.09
N GLU A 835 5.11 -23.61 27.53
CA GLU A 835 5.18 -24.97 28.12
C GLU A 835 4.98 -26.10 27.13
N GLU A 836 4.12 -25.89 26.13
CA GLU A 836 3.95 -26.77 24.98
C GLU A 836 3.50 -25.90 23.80
N ILE A 837 4.02 -26.17 22.60
CA ILE A 837 3.53 -25.62 21.34
C ILE A 837 2.89 -26.77 20.58
N SER A 838 1.58 -26.72 20.37
CA SER A 838 0.86 -27.76 19.63
C SER A 838 0.28 -27.21 18.31
N ARG A 839 0.63 -27.88 17.20
CA ARG A 839 0.04 -27.62 15.87
C ARG A 839 -1.45 -27.99 15.88
N LYS A 840 -2.27 -27.19 15.22
CA LYS A 840 -3.72 -27.37 15.00
C LYS A 840 -4.02 -27.07 13.51
N PRO A 841 -3.67 -27.97 12.59
CA PRO A 841 -3.95 -27.76 11.17
C PRO A 841 -5.46 -27.65 10.95
N PHE A 842 -5.89 -26.76 10.07
CA PHE A 842 -7.31 -26.61 9.71
C PHE A 842 -7.76 -27.76 8.78
N PRO A 843 -9.08 -28.03 8.68
CA PRO A 843 -9.60 -28.91 7.63
C PRO A 843 -9.31 -28.31 6.24
N ARG A 844 -8.95 -29.16 5.28
CA ARG A 844 -8.58 -28.76 3.90
C ARG A 844 -9.80 -28.38 3.06
N GLU A 845 -10.79 -29.26 2.97
CA GLU A 845 -12.00 -29.16 2.13
C GLU A 845 -12.67 -27.76 2.08
N PRO A 846 -12.80 -27.00 3.19
CA PRO A 846 -13.45 -25.69 3.17
C PRO A 846 -12.59 -24.54 2.64
N TRP A 847 -11.38 -24.82 2.14
CA TRP A 847 -10.38 -23.83 1.69
C TRP A 847 -9.69 -24.24 0.37
N GLU A 848 -10.25 -25.22 -0.34
CA GLU A 848 -9.85 -25.58 -1.71
C GLU A 848 -10.55 -24.60 -2.68
N ASP A 849 -9.83 -24.00 -3.65
CA ASP A 849 -10.38 -23.14 -4.73
C ASP A 849 -11.15 -21.90 -4.19
N MET A 850 -10.43 -20.87 -3.70
CA MET A 850 -10.93 -19.85 -2.75
C MET A 850 -11.03 -18.39 -3.29
N ASP A 851 -11.62 -18.25 -4.48
CA ASP A 851 -11.98 -17.00 -5.20
C ASP A 851 -12.43 -15.81 -4.32
N GLU A 852 -12.20 -14.57 -4.78
CA GLU A 852 -12.69 -13.33 -4.14
C GLU A 852 -14.21 -13.36 -3.82
N GLY A 853 -14.53 -13.49 -2.52
CA GLY A 853 -15.88 -13.49 -1.97
C GLY A 853 -16.38 -14.85 -1.45
N GLU A 854 -15.65 -15.94 -1.67
CA GLU A 854 -15.97 -17.28 -1.17
C GLU A 854 -15.96 -17.40 0.37
N SER A 855 -16.58 -18.45 0.93
CA SER A 855 -16.86 -18.54 2.39
C SER A 855 -16.83 -19.95 3.01
N ALA A 856 -15.70 -20.25 3.67
CA ALA A 856 -15.43 -21.46 4.45
C ALA A 856 -16.35 -21.64 5.68
N ASN A 857 -16.80 -22.87 5.95
CA ASN A 857 -17.60 -23.23 7.14
C ASN A 857 -17.12 -24.56 7.74
N TYR A 858 -16.79 -24.59 9.05
CA TYR A 858 -16.16 -25.74 9.71
C TYR A 858 -16.34 -25.71 11.24
N ASN A 859 -15.62 -26.55 11.99
CA ASN A 859 -15.66 -26.58 13.45
C ASN A 859 -14.34 -27.09 14.06
N HIS A 860 -13.36 -26.20 14.17
CA HIS A 860 -11.99 -26.51 14.58
C HIS A 860 -11.73 -26.19 16.07
N ASN A 861 -11.01 -27.06 16.77
CA ASN A 861 -10.61 -26.85 18.17
C ASN A 861 -9.19 -26.32 18.23
N ILE A 862 -9.01 -25.13 18.83
CA ILE A 862 -7.70 -24.49 18.94
C ILE A 862 -7.10 -24.80 20.32
N PHE A 863 -7.74 -24.33 21.39
CA PHE A 863 -7.30 -24.52 22.77
C PHE A 863 -8.41 -25.15 23.63
N GLY A 864 -8.04 -26.08 24.51
CA GLY A 864 -8.93 -26.67 25.52
C GLY A 864 -9.84 -27.81 25.02
N PRO A 865 -10.77 -28.32 25.86
CA PRO A 865 -11.17 -27.78 27.18
C PRO A 865 -10.12 -28.01 28.29
N GLY A 866 -9.46 -26.96 28.75
CA GLY A 866 -8.36 -27.04 29.72
C GLY A 866 -8.17 -25.75 30.55
N PRO A 867 -7.45 -25.81 31.67
CA PRO A 867 -7.19 -24.64 32.50
C PRO A 867 -6.02 -23.79 31.97
N PHE A 868 -5.97 -22.54 32.42
CA PHE A 868 -4.82 -21.66 32.20
C PHE A 868 -3.73 -21.93 33.24
N GLN A 869 -2.48 -21.71 32.83
CA GLN A 869 -1.31 -21.80 33.69
C GLN A 869 -1.01 -20.45 34.39
N LEU A 870 -0.06 -20.43 35.32
CA LEU A 870 0.19 -19.32 36.26
C LEU A 870 0.58 -18.00 35.57
N ASN A 871 -0.10 -16.89 35.90
CA ASN A 871 0.00 -15.56 35.28
C ASN A 871 -0.20 -15.65 33.74
N GLY A 872 -0.83 -16.75 33.31
CA GLY A 872 -0.38 -17.48 32.15
C GLY A 872 -1.37 -17.42 31.01
N VAL A 873 -0.77 -17.35 29.84
CA VAL A 873 -1.35 -16.90 28.60
C VAL A 873 -1.31 -18.07 27.63
N VAL A 874 -2.43 -18.42 27.03
CA VAL A 874 -2.40 -19.21 25.79
C VAL A 874 -2.20 -18.22 24.65
N ALA A 875 -1.01 -18.21 24.07
CA ALA A 875 -0.77 -17.52 22.81
C ALA A 875 -1.02 -18.47 21.65
N ILE A 876 -1.49 -17.92 20.54
CA ILE A 876 -1.87 -18.68 19.36
C ILE A 876 -1.33 -17.92 18.17
N ALA A 877 -0.32 -18.50 17.53
CA ALA A 877 0.10 -18.06 16.21
C ALA A 877 -0.78 -18.73 15.15
N PHE A 878 -1.13 -17.99 14.10
CA PHE A 878 -1.72 -18.49 12.88
C PHE A 878 -0.77 -18.19 11.73
N VAL A 879 -0.61 -19.16 10.84
CA VAL A 879 0.09 -19.01 9.57
C VAL A 879 -0.88 -19.38 8.46
N GLY A 880 -1.06 -18.48 7.50
CA GLY A 880 -1.71 -18.74 6.22
C GLY A 880 -0.65 -18.77 5.13
N LEU A 881 -0.61 -19.86 4.36
CA LEU A 881 0.24 -20.01 3.18
C LEU A 881 -0.61 -20.12 1.92
N GLU A 882 -0.06 -19.63 0.82
CA GLU A 882 -0.56 -19.83 -0.55
C GLU A 882 0.38 -20.83 -1.25
N VAL A 883 -0.19 -21.76 -2.01
CA VAL A 883 0.52 -22.89 -2.63
C VAL A 883 0.29 -22.87 -4.15
N ASP A 884 1.17 -23.50 -4.93
CA ASP A 884 1.16 -23.48 -6.41
C ASP A 884 0.25 -24.53 -7.09
N SER A 885 -0.28 -25.47 -6.30
CA SER A 885 -1.24 -26.51 -6.66
C SER A 885 -1.62 -27.37 -5.44
N GLU A 886 -2.80 -27.99 -5.45
CA GLU A 886 -3.24 -28.91 -4.39
C GLU A 886 -2.33 -30.14 -4.27
N ASP A 887 -1.79 -30.64 -5.39
CA ASP A 887 -0.76 -31.70 -5.40
C ASP A 887 0.46 -31.28 -4.56
N ALA A 888 0.89 -30.01 -4.65
CA ALA A 888 1.99 -29.49 -3.86
C ALA A 888 1.60 -29.28 -2.38
N ALA A 889 0.37 -28.84 -2.08
CA ALA A 889 -0.10 -28.71 -0.70
C ALA A 889 -0.17 -30.08 0.01
N SER A 890 -0.77 -31.07 -0.66
CA SER A 890 -0.99 -32.42 -0.14
C SER A 890 0.33 -33.20 0.04
N GLU A 891 1.16 -33.30 -1.01
CA GLU A 891 2.40 -34.08 -0.94
C GLU A 891 3.53 -33.36 -0.20
N GLN A 892 3.70 -32.05 -0.42
CA GLN A 892 4.90 -31.31 0.05
C GLN A 892 4.70 -30.60 1.38
N LEU A 893 3.48 -30.21 1.76
CA LEU A 893 3.24 -29.59 3.07
C LEU A 893 2.67 -30.59 4.09
N GLN A 894 1.56 -31.25 3.80
CA GLN A 894 0.87 -32.07 4.82
C GLN A 894 1.72 -33.25 5.31
N GLY A 895 2.30 -34.03 4.40
CA GLY A 895 3.16 -35.17 4.74
C GLY A 895 4.45 -34.76 5.46
N PHE A 896 5.18 -33.78 4.89
CA PHE A 896 6.48 -33.35 5.41
C PHE A 896 6.41 -32.70 6.80
N TRP A 897 5.46 -31.79 7.05
CA TRP A 897 5.36 -31.12 8.35
C TRP A 897 5.08 -32.11 9.49
N ASN A 898 4.26 -33.14 9.22
CA ASN A 898 3.99 -34.21 10.18
C ASN A 898 5.21 -35.14 10.38
N ALA A 899 5.95 -35.43 9.31
CA ALA A 899 7.18 -36.21 9.37
C ALA A 899 8.27 -35.55 10.23
N TYR A 900 8.48 -34.25 10.03
CA TYR A 900 9.56 -33.52 10.69
C TYR A 900 9.33 -33.33 12.19
N PHE A 901 8.13 -32.89 12.57
CA PHE A 901 7.82 -32.60 13.98
C PHE A 901 7.95 -33.84 14.87
N GLU A 902 7.39 -34.98 14.45
CA GLU A 902 7.48 -36.23 15.21
C GLU A 902 8.92 -36.77 15.27
N ALA A 903 9.69 -36.66 14.18
CA ALA A 903 11.08 -37.12 14.17
C ALA A 903 11.97 -36.37 15.17
N PHE A 904 11.93 -35.03 15.18
CA PHE A 904 12.79 -34.22 16.02
C PHE A 904 12.35 -34.21 17.49
N LYS A 905 11.05 -34.35 17.76
CA LYS A 905 10.52 -34.64 19.09
C LYS A 905 11.05 -35.97 19.64
N ALA A 906 10.96 -37.06 18.87
CA ALA A 906 11.43 -38.37 19.29
C ALA A 906 12.96 -38.42 19.52
N VAL A 907 13.75 -37.74 18.67
CA VAL A 907 15.20 -37.54 18.87
C VAL A 907 15.50 -36.86 20.22
N ALA A 908 14.71 -35.86 20.60
CA ALA A 908 14.91 -35.11 21.83
C ALA A 908 14.41 -35.87 23.09
N GLU A 909 13.31 -36.62 22.99
CA GLU A 909 12.84 -37.55 24.03
C GLU A 909 13.91 -38.61 24.36
N VAL A 910 14.47 -39.24 23.32
CA VAL A 910 15.61 -40.18 23.44
C VAL A 910 16.81 -39.52 24.10
N THR A 911 17.19 -38.32 23.65
CA THR A 911 18.36 -37.58 24.14
C THR A 911 18.27 -37.25 25.64
N LEU A 912 17.09 -36.83 26.12
CA LEU A 912 16.92 -36.25 27.45
C LEU A 912 16.20 -37.15 28.47
N GLY A 913 15.64 -38.30 28.04
CA GLY A 913 15.00 -39.27 28.93
C GLY A 913 13.65 -38.82 29.49
N LEU A 914 12.91 -38.01 28.73
CA LEU A 914 11.58 -37.51 29.11
C LEU A 914 10.54 -38.62 28.95
N GLY A 915 9.79 -38.92 30.02
CA GLY A 915 8.79 -40.00 30.05
C GLY A 915 8.80 -40.88 31.31
N GLY A 916 9.80 -40.72 32.19
CA GLY A 916 9.89 -41.46 33.46
C GLY A 916 10.44 -40.62 34.62
N PRO A 917 10.48 -41.18 35.85
CA PRO A 917 10.91 -40.48 37.07
C PRO A 917 12.41 -40.07 37.10
N GLY A 918 13.18 -40.40 36.05
CA GLY A 918 14.61 -40.07 35.94
C GLY A 918 14.92 -38.59 35.71
N LEU A 919 13.92 -37.75 35.40
CA LEU A 919 14.11 -36.31 35.11
C LEU A 919 14.87 -35.58 36.23
N VAL A 920 14.67 -35.97 37.50
CA VAL A 920 15.41 -35.41 38.66
C VAL A 920 16.82 -35.98 38.79
N THR A 921 17.06 -37.25 38.44
CA THR A 921 18.39 -37.88 38.57
C THR A 921 19.33 -37.48 37.44
N THR A 922 18.87 -37.52 36.19
CA THR A 922 19.70 -37.17 35.02
C THR A 922 20.12 -35.70 35.07
N LEU A 923 19.20 -34.81 35.47
CA LEU A 923 19.52 -33.38 35.66
C LEU A 923 20.54 -33.19 36.82
N ALA A 924 20.42 -33.95 37.90
CA ALA A 924 21.39 -33.92 39.01
C ALA A 924 22.76 -34.54 38.67
N GLU A 925 22.85 -35.34 37.61
CA GLU A 925 24.11 -35.89 37.09
C GLU A 925 24.77 -34.92 36.09
N ILE A 926 23.99 -34.29 35.20
CA ILE A 926 24.45 -33.18 34.36
C ILE A 926 24.96 -31.99 35.21
N LEU A 927 24.24 -31.62 36.28
CA LEU A 927 24.66 -30.58 37.23
C LEU A 927 25.87 -30.99 38.11
N LYS A 928 26.17 -32.29 38.19
CA LYS A 928 27.35 -32.85 38.89
C LYS A 928 28.61 -32.67 38.06
N GLU A 929 28.54 -32.97 36.75
CA GLU A 929 29.64 -32.73 35.81
C GLU A 929 29.91 -31.23 35.63
N ALA A 930 28.86 -30.39 35.79
CA ALA A 930 28.98 -28.93 35.91
C ALA A 930 29.43 -28.43 37.32
N GLY A 931 29.63 -29.32 38.32
CA GLY A 931 30.28 -29.00 39.59
C GLY A 931 29.43 -28.38 40.72
N LEU A 932 28.10 -28.33 40.61
CA LEU A 932 27.22 -27.48 41.46
C LEU A 932 26.74 -28.11 42.80
N VAL A 933 27.64 -28.74 43.56
CA VAL A 933 27.26 -29.60 44.72
C VAL A 933 27.33 -28.87 46.08
N ALA A 934 26.41 -27.93 46.35
CA ALA A 934 26.37 -27.22 47.65
C ALA A 934 25.00 -26.75 48.20
N ALA A 935 23.86 -27.21 47.67
CA ALA A 935 22.54 -26.80 48.18
C ALA A 935 21.50 -27.94 48.22
N LYS A 936 20.61 -27.93 49.23
CA LYS A 936 19.33 -28.67 49.22
C LYS A 936 18.21 -27.84 48.55
N ALA A 937 18.55 -27.05 47.53
CA ALA A 937 17.62 -26.19 46.81
C ALA A 937 17.31 -26.80 45.45
N ALA A 938 16.02 -26.84 45.08
CA ALA A 938 15.60 -27.37 43.80
C ALA A 938 15.81 -26.32 42.69
N VAL A 939 16.63 -26.65 41.68
CA VAL A 939 16.52 -25.99 40.37
C VAL A 939 15.14 -26.34 39.81
N SER A 940 14.36 -25.34 39.42
CA SER A 940 12.96 -25.55 39.05
C SER A 940 12.83 -26.17 37.65
N ALA A 941 11.92 -27.14 37.51
CA ALA A 941 11.59 -27.78 36.24
C ALA A 941 11.04 -26.81 35.17
N ALA A 942 10.74 -25.56 35.57
CA ALA A 942 10.35 -24.48 34.68
C ALA A 942 11.37 -24.22 33.57
N ILE A 943 12.65 -24.09 33.94
CA ILE A 943 13.70 -23.52 33.09
C ILE A 943 14.18 -24.54 32.02
N ALA A 944 14.19 -25.83 32.35
CA ALA A 944 14.70 -26.88 31.45
C ALA A 944 13.83 -27.12 30.20
N ILE A 945 12.50 -27.09 30.35
CA ILE A 945 11.53 -27.32 29.25
C ILE A 945 11.55 -26.15 28.24
N LEU A 946 11.88 -24.95 28.70
CA LEU A 946 11.95 -23.76 27.85
C LEU A 946 13.10 -23.82 26.84
N ALA A 947 14.29 -24.19 27.32
CA ALA A 947 15.47 -24.41 26.49
C ALA A 947 15.22 -25.49 25.42
N TYR A 948 14.45 -26.52 25.78
CA TYR A 948 14.07 -27.62 24.91
C TYR A 948 13.14 -27.18 23.75
N ILE A 949 12.08 -26.40 24.02
CA ILE A 949 11.16 -25.94 22.97
C ILE A 949 11.86 -25.01 21.98
N ALA A 950 12.68 -24.07 22.46
CA ALA A 950 13.38 -23.13 21.60
C ALA A 950 14.26 -23.82 20.55
N ALA A 951 15.03 -24.83 20.94
CA ALA A 951 15.92 -25.55 20.02
C ALA A 951 15.14 -26.23 18.87
N ILE A 952 14.04 -26.94 19.17
CA ILE A 952 13.27 -27.69 18.16
C ILE A 952 12.65 -26.73 17.11
N THR A 953 12.17 -25.56 17.52
CA THR A 953 11.59 -24.57 16.60
C THR A 953 12.63 -24.01 15.62
N LEU A 954 13.82 -23.61 16.11
CA LEU A 954 14.89 -23.05 15.29
C LEU A 954 15.40 -24.06 14.24
N ILE A 955 15.58 -25.31 14.66
CA ILE A 955 15.96 -26.45 13.80
C ILE A 955 14.91 -26.73 12.71
N THR A 956 13.63 -26.37 12.93
CA THR A 956 12.55 -26.57 11.95
C THR A 956 12.51 -25.48 10.89
N MET A 957 12.57 -24.20 11.29
CA MET A 957 12.47 -23.07 10.37
C MET A 957 13.61 -23.05 9.34
N GLY A 958 14.83 -23.41 9.78
CA GLY A 958 16.01 -23.48 8.92
C GLY A 958 15.90 -24.47 7.75
N LEU A 959 15.10 -25.53 7.88
CA LEU A 959 14.92 -26.50 6.79
C LEU A 959 13.81 -26.08 5.81
N TRP A 960 12.73 -25.47 6.29
CA TRP A 960 11.62 -25.00 5.44
C TRP A 960 12.07 -23.90 4.45
N ALA A 961 12.83 -22.92 4.92
CA ALA A 961 13.31 -21.79 4.12
C ALA A 961 14.19 -22.21 2.94
N VAL A 962 14.91 -23.33 3.08
CA VAL A 962 15.74 -23.94 2.03
C VAL A 962 14.91 -24.65 0.94
N TRP A 963 13.64 -24.98 1.22
CA TRP A 963 12.98 -26.10 0.56
C TRP A 963 11.62 -25.82 -0.11
N ALA A 964 10.72 -25.08 0.53
CA ALA A 964 9.30 -25.08 0.15
C ALA A 964 8.90 -23.98 -0.89
N PRO A 965 7.99 -24.30 -1.85
CA PRO A 965 7.57 -23.36 -2.90
C PRO A 965 6.44 -22.39 -2.48
N ALA A 966 5.84 -22.58 -1.31
CA ALA A 966 4.74 -21.74 -0.81
C ALA A 966 5.17 -20.31 -0.42
N ASP A 967 4.21 -19.38 -0.45
CA ASP A 967 4.35 -17.98 -0.06
C ASP A 967 3.41 -17.64 1.12
N LEU A 968 3.66 -16.52 1.82
CA LEU A 968 3.03 -16.19 3.11
C LEU A 968 1.92 -15.13 2.94
N ILE A 969 0.66 -15.55 3.12
CA ILE A 969 -0.54 -14.70 2.97
C ILE A 969 -1.20 -14.31 4.29
N ALA A 970 -0.86 -14.96 5.40
CA ALA A 970 -1.28 -14.51 6.71
C ALA A 970 -0.28 -14.89 7.79
N LEU A 971 -0.14 -13.98 8.74
CA LEU A 971 0.52 -14.21 10.00
C LEU A 971 -0.32 -13.48 11.04
N ASP A 972 -0.64 -14.14 12.14
CA ASP A 972 -1.27 -13.51 13.29
C ASP A 972 -0.76 -14.16 14.55
N ILE A 973 -0.60 -13.40 15.62
CA ILE A 973 -0.33 -13.95 16.93
C ILE A 973 -1.09 -13.14 17.96
N PHE A 974 -2.06 -13.78 18.59
CA PHE A 974 -2.81 -13.20 19.70
C PHE A 974 -2.79 -14.12 20.91
N TYR A 975 -3.38 -13.67 22.01
CA TYR A 975 -3.16 -14.27 23.31
C TYR A 975 -4.40 -14.15 24.20
N LEU A 976 -4.48 -15.01 25.22
CA LEU A 976 -5.58 -15.07 26.18
C LEU A 976 -5.07 -15.59 27.53
N ASP A 977 -5.27 -14.87 28.62
CA ASP A 977 -4.95 -15.33 29.98
C ASP A 977 -6.18 -15.81 30.76
N GLY A 978 -5.95 -16.46 31.90
CA GLY A 978 -7.01 -17.04 32.73
C GLY A 978 -7.98 -16.03 33.37
N LEU A 979 -7.58 -14.78 33.58
CA LEU A 979 -8.46 -13.72 34.06
C LEU A 979 -9.25 -13.10 32.90
N THR A 980 -8.60 -12.77 31.79
CA THR A 980 -9.27 -12.28 30.57
C THR A 980 -10.27 -13.28 30.03
N ALA A 981 -9.94 -14.58 30.01
CA ALA A 981 -10.88 -15.64 29.66
C ALA A 981 -12.07 -15.71 30.64
N TRP A 982 -11.83 -15.54 31.94
CA TRP A 982 -12.89 -15.46 32.94
C TRP A 982 -13.80 -14.24 32.70
N GLU A 983 -13.27 -13.07 32.35
CA GLU A 983 -14.08 -11.86 32.07
C GLU A 983 -14.83 -11.92 30.73
N TYR A 984 -14.22 -12.46 29.67
CA TYR A 984 -14.87 -12.66 28.37
C TYR A 984 -16.03 -13.65 28.47
N THR A 985 -15.92 -14.64 29.36
CA THR A 985 -16.98 -15.62 29.63
C THR A 985 -17.93 -15.23 30.78
N ASP A 986 -17.73 -14.08 31.45
CA ASP A 986 -18.68 -13.52 32.41
C ASP A 986 -19.85 -12.84 31.67
N SER A 987 -21.08 -13.14 32.06
CA SER A 987 -22.32 -12.61 31.45
C SER A 987 -22.57 -11.12 31.77
N LYS A 988 -21.92 -10.56 32.79
CA LYS A 988 -22.12 -9.19 33.30
C LYS A 988 -21.04 -8.22 32.83
N LYS A 989 -19.97 -8.71 32.19
CA LYS A 989 -18.88 -7.90 31.63
C LYS A 989 -19.20 -7.45 30.19
N PRO A 990 -18.93 -6.18 29.81
CA PRO A 990 -19.21 -5.65 28.47
C PRO A 990 -18.31 -6.26 27.38
N LEU A 991 -18.51 -5.84 26.13
CA LEU A 991 -17.64 -6.20 24.98
C LEU A 991 -16.42 -5.24 24.91
N PRO A 992 -15.19 -5.72 24.67
CA PRO A 992 -14.08 -4.89 24.19
C PRO A 992 -14.32 -4.24 22.80
N TYR A 993 -13.46 -3.29 22.46
CA TYR A 993 -13.45 -2.55 21.18
C TYR A 993 -12.65 -3.28 20.09
N GLU A 994 -12.77 -2.81 18.84
CA GLU A 994 -12.03 -3.27 17.66
C GLU A 994 -10.53 -2.86 17.71
N THR A 995 -9.63 -3.67 17.14
CA THR A 995 -8.17 -3.46 17.15
C THR A 995 -7.51 -3.82 15.81
N LYS A 996 -6.27 -3.36 15.57
CA LYS A 996 -5.45 -3.70 14.40
C LYS A 996 -3.98 -3.99 14.77
N ARG A 997 -3.22 -4.67 13.90
CA ARG A 997 -1.77 -4.99 14.00
C ARG A 997 -1.09 -4.99 12.62
N GLN A 998 0.25 -4.83 12.51
CA GLN A 998 0.98 -4.82 11.22
C GLN A 998 2.41 -5.44 11.27
N PHE A 999 2.75 -6.24 10.25
CA PHE A 999 4.03 -6.93 9.99
C PHE A 999 4.81 -6.28 8.80
N GLY A 1000 6.08 -6.64 8.47
CA GLY A 1000 7.02 -5.85 7.64
C GLY A 1000 8.53 -6.07 7.96
N PRO A 1001 9.45 -5.10 7.71
CA PRO A 1001 10.79 -5.04 8.32
C PRO A 1001 10.94 -4.02 9.49
N VAL A 1002 12.01 -4.12 10.30
CA VAL A 1002 12.30 -3.18 11.43
C VAL A 1002 13.13 -1.96 11.03
N GLU A 1003 14.15 -2.14 10.16
CA GLU A 1003 15.24 -1.15 9.96
C GLU A 1003 15.42 -0.70 8.49
N SER A 1004 14.34 -0.65 7.71
CA SER A 1004 14.33 -0.03 6.38
C SER A 1004 13.83 1.42 6.42
N ASP A 1005 14.45 2.33 5.66
CA ASP A 1005 14.01 3.73 5.53
C ASP A 1005 12.59 3.85 4.93
N ASP A 1006 12.16 2.85 4.15
CA ASP A 1006 10.78 2.66 3.72
C ASP A 1006 10.01 1.73 4.68
N ASN A 1007 8.85 2.19 5.16
CA ASN A 1007 7.96 1.45 6.07
C ASN A 1007 7.15 0.37 5.31
N GLU A 1008 7.82 -0.68 4.83
CA GLU A 1008 7.17 -1.74 4.05
C GLU A 1008 6.33 -2.68 4.94
N VAL A 1009 5.03 -2.38 5.09
CA VAL A 1009 4.10 -3.30 5.76
C VAL A 1009 3.85 -4.52 4.86
N LEU A 1010 4.17 -5.71 5.37
CA LEU A 1010 3.98 -7.00 4.69
C LEU A 1010 2.65 -7.67 5.02
N ILE A 1011 2.10 -7.55 6.24
CA ILE A 1011 0.79 -8.12 6.61
C ILE A 1011 0.08 -7.17 7.59
N THR A 1012 -1.23 -7.01 7.49
CA THR A 1012 -2.09 -6.29 8.45
C THR A 1012 -3.13 -7.24 9.05
N VAL A 1013 -3.51 -7.02 10.31
CA VAL A 1013 -4.58 -7.77 10.99
C VAL A 1013 -5.62 -6.81 11.55
N THR A 1014 -6.91 -7.13 11.44
CA THR A 1014 -8.02 -6.38 12.06
C THR A 1014 -8.89 -7.31 12.89
N GLN A 1015 -9.07 -7.07 14.19
CA GLN A 1015 -9.89 -7.91 15.09
C GLN A 1015 -11.16 -7.20 15.55
N ARG A 1016 -12.30 -7.89 15.49
CA ARG A 1016 -13.63 -7.33 15.75
C ARG A 1016 -14.49 -8.22 16.66
N ALA A 1017 -14.85 -7.71 17.82
CA ALA A 1017 -15.73 -8.37 18.78
C ALA A 1017 -17.20 -8.41 18.31
N LEU A 1018 -17.89 -9.54 18.54
CA LEU A 1018 -19.31 -9.71 18.25
C LEU A 1018 -20.13 -9.97 19.54
N GLN A 1019 -21.46 -9.98 19.43
CA GLN A 1019 -22.38 -10.10 20.57
C GLN A 1019 -22.25 -11.46 21.28
N LYS A 1020 -21.99 -11.42 22.60
CA LYS A 1020 -21.99 -12.60 23.50
C LYS A 1020 -23.30 -13.40 23.39
N ARG A 1021 -23.20 -14.74 23.41
CA ARG A 1021 -24.35 -15.67 23.31
C ARG A 1021 -24.53 -16.44 24.63
N GLY A 1022 -25.72 -16.36 25.26
CA GLY A 1022 -26.01 -17.05 26.53
C GLY A 1022 -27.30 -16.55 27.21
N ASN A 1023 -27.68 -17.18 28.33
CA ASN A 1023 -28.87 -16.82 29.12
C ASN A 1023 -28.56 -15.66 30.10
N PRO A 1024 -29.37 -14.58 30.16
CA PRO A 1024 -29.11 -13.44 31.05
C PRO A 1024 -29.12 -13.72 32.57
N GLY A 1025 -29.57 -14.89 33.00
CA GLY A 1025 -29.64 -15.29 34.42
C GLY A 1025 -28.44 -16.09 34.93
N GLU A 1026 -27.56 -16.55 34.05
CA GLU A 1026 -26.40 -17.39 34.40
C GLU A 1026 -25.14 -16.55 34.67
N ALA A 1027 -24.15 -17.12 35.35
CA ALA A 1027 -22.86 -16.46 35.62
C ALA A 1027 -21.84 -16.61 34.47
N THR A 1028 -22.29 -17.12 33.32
CA THR A 1028 -21.48 -17.58 32.19
C THR A 1028 -22.12 -17.23 30.85
N ALA A 1029 -21.32 -16.87 29.86
CA ALA A 1029 -21.74 -16.63 28.47
C ALA A 1029 -20.63 -17.04 27.46
N THR A 1030 -21.00 -17.22 26.19
CA THR A 1030 -20.08 -17.53 25.09
C THR A 1030 -19.60 -16.25 24.40
N TRP A 1031 -18.28 -16.15 24.16
CA TRP A 1031 -17.62 -15.07 23.43
C TRP A 1031 -17.50 -15.37 21.93
N VAL A 1032 -17.49 -14.34 21.06
CA VAL A 1032 -17.40 -14.45 19.59
C VAL A 1032 -16.62 -13.26 19.00
N GLN A 1033 -15.76 -13.49 18.00
CA GLN A 1033 -14.88 -12.49 17.37
C GLN A 1033 -14.51 -12.86 15.92
N GLU A 1034 -14.30 -11.88 15.04
CA GLU A 1034 -13.65 -12.06 13.72
C GLU A 1034 -12.22 -11.48 13.72
N ASN A 1035 -11.27 -12.10 13.00
CA ASN A 1035 -10.00 -11.49 12.59
C ASN A 1035 -9.89 -11.49 11.06
N GLN A 1036 -9.58 -10.35 10.45
CA GLN A 1036 -9.20 -10.19 9.03
C GLN A 1036 -7.68 -10.05 8.90
N TYR A 1037 -7.12 -10.56 7.81
CA TYR A 1037 -5.70 -10.57 7.45
C TYR A 1037 -5.53 -9.98 6.06
N ASP A 1038 -4.64 -9.00 5.88
CA ASP A 1038 -4.37 -8.36 4.59
C ASP A 1038 -2.85 -8.41 4.30
N ALA A 1039 -2.39 -9.19 3.32
CA ALA A 1039 -0.95 -9.42 3.05
C ALA A 1039 -0.48 -8.76 1.75
N LYS A 1040 0.62 -8.03 1.81
CA LYS A 1040 1.24 -7.31 0.69
C LYS A 1040 2.08 -8.27 -0.16
N HIS A 1041 1.91 -8.16 -1.47
CA HIS A 1041 2.68 -8.86 -2.50
C HIS A 1041 3.48 -7.83 -3.34
N ASP A 1042 4.39 -8.28 -4.21
CA ASP A 1042 5.33 -7.44 -4.96
C ASP A 1042 4.64 -6.25 -5.68
N GLY A 1043 4.91 -5.01 -5.25
CA GLY A 1043 4.32 -3.78 -5.81
C GLY A 1043 3.45 -2.99 -4.82
N GLU A 1044 2.28 -2.54 -5.27
CA GLU A 1044 1.18 -2.01 -4.42
C GLU A 1044 0.12 -3.08 -4.11
N ASP A 1045 0.37 -4.32 -4.51
CA ASP A 1045 -0.60 -5.40 -4.53
C ASP A 1045 -0.75 -6.12 -3.18
N PHE A 1046 -1.92 -6.71 -2.94
CA PHE A 1046 -2.23 -7.41 -1.68
C PHE A 1046 -3.35 -8.45 -1.82
N ALA A 1047 -3.39 -9.43 -0.91
CA ALA A 1047 -4.46 -10.41 -0.69
C ALA A 1047 -5.17 -10.16 0.65
N SER A 1048 -6.37 -10.70 0.88
CA SER A 1048 -7.18 -10.47 2.09
C SER A 1048 -8.14 -11.62 2.45
N TYR A 1049 -8.10 -12.09 3.70
CA TYR A 1049 -8.88 -13.25 4.21
C TYR A 1049 -9.38 -13.03 5.66
N VAL A 1050 -10.38 -13.80 6.12
CA VAL A 1050 -10.98 -13.65 7.48
C VAL A 1050 -11.26 -15.00 8.16
N LEU A 1051 -11.13 -15.05 9.50
CA LEU A 1051 -11.50 -16.17 10.39
C LEU A 1051 -12.38 -15.74 11.57
N GLU A 1052 -13.40 -16.54 11.96
CA GLU A 1052 -14.23 -16.35 13.16
C GLU A 1052 -13.79 -17.28 14.32
N PHE A 1053 -13.78 -16.75 15.56
CA PHE A 1053 -13.36 -17.44 16.79
C PHE A 1053 -14.43 -17.37 17.91
N ARG A 1054 -14.51 -18.40 18.76
CA ARG A 1054 -15.48 -18.51 19.89
C ARG A 1054 -14.87 -19.15 21.15
N LEU A 1055 -15.19 -18.63 22.36
CA LEU A 1055 -14.65 -19.07 23.66
C LEU A 1055 -15.75 -19.38 24.71
N THR A 1056 -15.58 -20.45 25.50
CA THR A 1056 -16.46 -20.87 26.63
C THR A 1056 -15.69 -21.27 27.91
N ARG A 1057 -16.39 -21.42 29.06
CA ARG A 1057 -15.86 -21.73 30.41
C ARG A 1057 -16.67 -22.81 31.15
N THR A 1058 -16.00 -23.68 31.91
CA THR A 1058 -16.59 -24.71 32.80
C THR A 1058 -15.72 -24.96 34.04
N THR A 1059 -16.32 -25.27 35.20
CA THR A 1059 -15.60 -25.80 36.39
C THR A 1059 -15.71 -27.32 36.40
N VAL A 1060 -14.65 -28.00 36.87
CA VAL A 1060 -14.53 -29.47 36.94
C VAL A 1060 -14.51 -29.97 38.38
#